data_AF-A0A7I4C2W9-F1
#
_entry.id   AF-A0A7I4C2W9-F1
#
_cell.length_a   1.000
_cell.length_b   1.000
_cell.length_c   1.000
_cell.angle_alpha   90.00
_cell.angle_beta   90.00
_cell.angle_gamma   90.00
#
_symmetry.space_group_name_H-M   'P 1'
#
loop_
_entity.id
_entity.type
_entity.pdbx_description
1 polymer ?
#
loop_
_entity_poly.entity_id
_entity_poly.type
_entity_poly.pdbx_seq_one_letter_code
_entity_poly.pdbx_strand_id
1 'polypeptide(L)'
;MATAKAKLHTVMVRLGQKCRYETWQLPHLGTGSVGAGHQETALLEFSKEGPMFACKLHLPDGTTIQSNSFRRKKDAEQDAALHALQKMGIPYEPGALQATTAESWEGLHRKVSLAFTDQMVLSYKPLAEHFRAAVQRKGSRFGQVPAIVLTVLDGKITSQCKAIDLLAEKNPAYAAALVCRAAAACPSLRLSDDGLWIGRSDPFSPELVTKLLTDRENRVESVASGNGDEMHNLETTCSQFNRAFRFEAVYIPAYVKEELRTISLTALPDVYYLDTIANALGLQDTGQVFMSRQIGKAPDGSRLFWGARERLPVVKFPDVELLEQFEPSKIYRDICSQDGPMEALRNTGGRISRNERASFLVGHAIDGDAILATVGSTWTSDGRCIYDNFTLSCFHRLMLGRNPWGAYKLSRRSLLVADLPKVYTCRAHWQGASPKSLLADFCHQHRLSEAQYTCNDTQESCNSTAGGHSLEIGHTKGLMSMNNNGISKQGNPGSSKQGPFQCKVRVGSAGNKAPTYFQSDGFFRSRNDAIQSAALNALLSYGRWSGTGCLCSYFQNQDCCKSNGDFLGSNPQDSTVYKSDESSGQSEFLSFRVIAEEDTLGDRPPPGSMVFVSYTVNLIDEGSCCNGDNSSDMLLIHDLESQSDFKFELGVGAVIGQIDACVSQATVGQTLQFCLPVEALGVLFAASSELGENRQGLVLEYTVKLLKFEEAMEERIESSHFAPPLSKQRIEFARTMINALEAKTLVDLGCGSGSLLEALLREPNTLEYMIGIDISRKALIRGAKSLSASLAKQNAAHSIQSITLYEGSISAMDLRLRSPDLATCIEVVEHMDPEPLRKLGKSILGKLVPKVWLVSTPNIEYNPVIRGLEWDPESNSLNKPGPTVFPELTDSKKLMDMETQNLRNHDHRFEWTRAEFREWASLLASQYGYQVRFAGVGGDGEDDDNSPGFATQIAVFAHNGVVFPTFCQEAGVSKCDGSDSVPTATEVEMTDKRLETEQDPVSQLKELWQWTSPAHPAAIL
;
A
#
# COMPACT_ATOMS: atom_id res chain seq x y z
N MET A 1 -0.61 20.14 21.25
CA MET A 1 -1.18 19.91 19.88
C MET A 1 -0.11 19.26 19.03
N ALA A 2 -0.48 18.37 18.10
CA ALA A 2 0.50 17.55 17.38
C ALA A 2 1.34 18.29 16.33
N THR A 3 0.90 19.47 15.84
CA THR A 3 1.64 20.23 14.82
C THR A 3 1.58 21.74 15.05
N ALA A 4 2.62 22.47 14.62
CA ALA A 4 2.73 23.92 14.74
C ALA A 4 1.63 24.63 13.95
N LYS A 5 1.34 24.16 12.74
CA LYS A 5 0.25 24.67 11.89
C LYS A 5 -1.12 24.59 12.58
N ALA A 6 -1.44 23.46 13.22
CA ALA A 6 -2.70 23.31 13.95
C ALA A 6 -2.81 24.23 15.17
N LYS A 7 -1.69 24.41 15.90
CA LYS A 7 -1.62 25.34 17.03
C LYS A 7 -1.84 26.78 16.57
N LEU A 8 -1.15 27.21 15.52
CA LEU A 8 -1.32 28.56 14.96
C LEU A 8 -2.75 28.79 14.45
N HIS A 9 -3.32 27.84 13.71
CA HIS A 9 -4.72 27.93 13.26
C HIS A 9 -5.68 28.10 14.45
N THR A 10 -5.48 27.37 15.54
CA THR A 10 -6.30 27.50 16.75
C THR A 10 -6.18 28.89 17.38
N VAL A 11 -4.97 29.47 17.41
CA VAL A 11 -4.75 30.84 17.91
C VAL A 11 -5.47 31.85 17.02
N MET A 12 -5.31 31.75 15.70
CA MET A 12 -5.93 32.67 14.74
C MET A 12 -7.46 32.63 14.80
N VAL A 13 -8.05 31.43 14.88
CA VAL A 13 -9.50 31.26 15.04
C VAL A 13 -9.99 31.90 16.34
N ARG A 14 -9.26 31.79 17.45
CA ARG A 14 -9.62 32.46 18.71
C ARG A 14 -9.60 33.98 18.61
N LEU A 15 -8.72 34.52 17.77
CA LEU A 15 -8.63 35.96 17.51
C LEU A 15 -9.62 36.43 16.42
N GLY A 16 -10.42 35.53 15.83
CA GLY A 16 -11.33 35.85 14.74
C GLY A 16 -10.63 36.18 13.43
N GLN A 17 -9.38 35.74 13.26
CA GLN A 17 -8.53 36.07 12.12
C GLN A 17 -8.14 34.82 11.31
N LYS A 18 -7.66 35.03 10.09
CA LYS A 18 -7.14 33.97 9.20
C LYS A 18 -5.75 34.32 8.71
N CYS A 19 -4.88 33.32 8.62
CA CYS A 19 -3.57 33.45 7.98
C CYS A 19 -3.58 32.76 6.61
N ARG A 20 -2.71 33.22 5.70
CA ARG A 20 -2.58 32.67 4.34
C ARG A 20 -1.19 32.08 4.14
N TYR A 21 -1.15 30.82 3.70
CA TYR A 21 0.09 30.16 3.31
C TYR A 21 0.26 30.27 1.80
N GLU A 22 1.40 30.78 1.37
CA GLU A 22 1.84 30.76 -0.02
C GLU A 22 3.08 29.87 -0.09
N THR A 23 2.96 28.72 -0.75
CA THR A 23 4.07 27.79 -0.88
C THR A 23 4.42 27.67 -2.35
N TRP A 24 5.71 27.81 -2.65
CA TRP A 24 6.23 27.67 -4.00
C TRP A 24 7.37 26.66 -3.99
N GLN A 25 7.58 26.05 -5.14
CA GLN A 25 8.79 25.32 -5.40
C GLN A 25 9.90 26.35 -5.66
N LEU A 26 11.01 26.22 -4.94
CA LEU A 26 12.17 27.05 -5.21
C LEU A 26 12.67 26.74 -6.63
N PRO A 27 13.02 27.77 -7.43
CA PRO A 27 13.73 27.54 -8.66
C PRO A 27 14.93 26.65 -8.32
N HIS A 28 15.10 25.54 -9.04
CA HIS A 28 16.34 24.80 -8.93
C HIS A 28 17.45 25.82 -9.20
N LEU A 29 18.41 25.95 -8.29
CA LEU A 29 19.61 26.82 -8.39
C LEU A 29 20.54 26.38 -9.55
N GLY A 30 19.97 25.89 -10.65
CA GLY A 30 20.64 25.27 -11.78
C GLY A 30 19.75 24.99 -13.00
N THR A 31 18.56 25.59 -13.12
CA THR A 31 17.85 25.64 -14.41
C THR A 31 18.08 27.00 -15.04
N GLY A 32 19.22 27.15 -15.74
CA GLY A 32 19.32 28.18 -16.76
C GLY A 32 18.16 28.03 -17.73
N SER A 33 17.40 29.10 -17.96
CA SER A 33 16.42 29.15 -19.03
C SER A 33 17.13 28.91 -20.35
N VAL A 34 16.75 27.87 -21.10
CA VAL A 34 17.20 27.70 -22.49
C VAL A 34 16.45 28.73 -23.33
N GLY A 35 17.00 29.94 -23.40
CA GLY A 35 16.58 30.96 -24.36
C GLY A 35 17.14 30.59 -25.73
N ALA A 36 16.26 30.27 -26.68
CA ALA A 36 16.64 30.19 -28.09
C ALA A 36 16.89 31.61 -28.61
N GLY A 37 18.13 32.09 -28.48
CA GLY A 37 18.50 33.42 -28.99
C GLY A 37 19.85 33.89 -28.47
N HIS A 38 20.84 33.82 -29.36
CA HIS A 38 22.16 34.48 -29.33
C HIS A 38 23.04 34.39 -28.08
N GLN A 39 24.21 33.74 -28.28
CA GLN A 39 25.50 34.00 -27.64
C GLN A 39 25.46 34.50 -26.19
N GLU A 40 25.21 33.59 -25.25
CA GLU A 40 25.78 33.70 -23.91
C GLU A 40 26.09 32.28 -23.40
N THR A 41 27.38 32.01 -23.18
CA THR A 41 27.89 30.80 -22.55
C THR A 41 27.49 30.80 -21.07
N ALA A 42 26.24 30.46 -20.78
CA ALA A 42 25.81 30.17 -19.42
C ALA A 42 26.28 28.75 -19.07
N LEU A 43 27.30 28.66 -18.20
CA LEU A 43 27.68 27.41 -17.55
C LEU A 43 26.45 26.85 -16.82
N LEU A 44 25.96 25.71 -17.29
CA LEU A 44 24.88 24.99 -16.65
C LEU A 44 25.41 24.34 -15.36
N GLU A 45 25.39 25.07 -14.25
CA GLU A 45 25.58 24.48 -12.93
C GLU A 45 24.33 23.69 -12.56
N PHE A 46 24.48 22.39 -12.30
CA PHE A 46 23.35 21.51 -12.03
C PHE A 46 23.47 20.90 -10.63
N SER A 47 22.52 21.21 -9.75
CA SER A 47 22.39 20.59 -8.42
C SER A 47 21.81 19.16 -8.52
N LYS A 48 22.32 18.27 -7.67
CA LYS A 48 21.85 16.88 -7.49
C LYS A 48 20.56 16.77 -6.66
N GLU A 49 20.06 17.87 -6.09
CA GLU A 49 18.95 17.82 -5.15
C GLU A 49 17.58 17.92 -5.83
N GLY A 50 16.62 17.12 -5.34
CA GLY A 50 15.23 17.16 -5.77
C GLY A 50 14.54 18.50 -5.47
N PRO A 51 13.27 18.67 -5.89
CA PRO A 51 12.57 19.94 -5.71
C PRO A 51 12.45 20.33 -4.24
N MET A 52 12.93 21.53 -3.91
CA MET A 52 12.81 22.13 -2.60
C MET A 52 11.64 23.11 -2.58
N PHE A 53 10.95 23.21 -1.45
CA PHE A 53 9.78 24.05 -1.23
C PHE A 53 10.07 25.06 -0.13
N ALA A 54 9.61 26.29 -0.33
CA ALA A 54 9.59 27.32 0.70
C ALA A 54 8.16 27.86 0.84
N CYS A 55 7.84 28.34 2.04
CA CYS A 55 6.52 28.85 2.38
C CYS A 55 6.63 30.27 2.96
N LYS A 56 5.75 31.14 2.50
CA LYS A 56 5.50 32.49 3.02
C LYS A 56 4.14 32.48 3.69
N LEU A 57 4.12 32.77 4.98
CA LEU A 57 2.93 32.84 5.80
C LEU A 57 2.59 34.31 6.06
N HIS A 58 1.44 34.73 5.56
CA HIS A 58 0.90 36.06 5.78
C HIS A 58 0.00 36.06 7.02
N LEU A 59 0.37 36.89 7.99
CA LEU A 59 -0.39 37.11 9.22
C LEU A 59 -1.37 38.30 9.07
N PRO A 60 -2.42 38.36 9.90
CA PRO A 60 -3.47 39.38 9.81
C PRO A 60 -2.99 40.82 10.09
N ASP A 61 -1.89 40.97 10.80
CA ASP A 61 -1.23 42.25 11.12
C ASP A 61 -0.37 42.79 9.95
N GLY A 62 -0.40 42.13 8.80
CA GLY A 62 0.45 42.43 7.64
C GLY A 62 1.87 41.86 7.76
N THR A 63 2.21 41.23 8.89
CA THR A 63 3.51 40.58 9.06
C THR A 63 3.59 39.37 8.15
N THR A 64 4.72 39.23 7.47
CA THR A 64 4.99 38.05 6.66
C THR A 64 6.17 37.26 7.21
N ILE A 65 6.03 35.93 7.24
CA ILE A 65 7.00 35.01 7.81
C ILE A 65 7.40 33.98 6.77
N GLN A 66 8.70 33.80 6.59
CA GLN A 66 9.25 32.86 5.62
C GLN A 66 9.79 31.61 6.33
N SER A 67 9.52 30.44 5.76
CA SER A 67 10.13 29.19 6.20
C SER A 67 11.53 29.01 5.62
N ASN A 68 12.27 28.07 6.19
CA ASN A 68 13.38 27.43 5.53
C ASN A 68 12.92 26.59 4.31
N SER A 69 13.88 26.07 3.56
CA SER A 69 13.66 25.22 2.38
C SER A 69 13.54 23.75 2.78
N PHE A 70 12.49 23.05 2.31
CA PHE A 70 12.23 21.64 2.64
C PHE A 70 11.89 20.81 1.41
N ARG A 71 12.17 19.50 1.44
CA ARG A 71 11.79 18.56 0.35
C ARG A 71 10.29 18.33 0.23
N ARG A 72 9.52 18.58 1.30
CA ARG A 72 8.07 18.41 1.32
C ARG A 72 7.39 19.74 1.55
N LYS A 73 6.41 20.06 0.71
CA LYS A 73 5.52 21.23 0.87
C LYS A 73 4.98 21.38 2.30
N LYS A 74 4.50 20.28 2.88
CA LYS A 74 3.91 20.27 4.23
C LYS A 74 4.91 20.68 5.31
N ASP A 75 6.19 20.32 5.19
CA ASP A 75 7.19 20.65 6.20
C ASP A 75 7.53 22.15 6.16
N ALA A 76 7.62 22.75 4.97
CA ALA A 76 7.77 24.19 4.80
C ALA A 76 6.61 24.98 5.43
N GLU A 77 5.37 24.50 5.27
CA GLU A 77 4.21 25.11 5.92
C GLU A 77 4.24 24.98 7.46
N GLN A 78 4.74 23.85 7.99
CA GLN A 78 4.88 23.66 9.44
C GLN A 78 5.95 24.58 10.02
N ASP A 79 7.08 24.71 9.33
CA ASP A 79 8.19 25.59 9.73
C ASP A 79 7.79 27.07 9.71
N ALA A 80 7.09 27.52 8.66
CA ALA A 80 6.52 28.88 8.63
C ALA A 80 5.57 29.12 9.83
N ALA A 81 4.73 28.14 10.16
CA ALA A 81 3.84 28.24 11.31
C ALA A 81 4.59 28.25 12.65
N LEU A 82 5.71 27.52 12.76
CA LEU A 82 6.57 27.51 13.94
C LEU A 82 7.22 28.87 14.17
N HIS A 83 7.82 29.45 13.13
CA HIS A 83 8.38 30.81 13.18
C HIS A 83 7.32 31.85 13.55
N ALA A 84 6.08 31.69 13.08
CA ALA A 84 4.96 32.55 13.49
C ALA A 84 4.64 32.45 14.97
N LEU A 85 4.54 31.25 15.52
CA LEU A 85 4.30 31.05 16.95
C LEU A 85 5.43 31.66 17.78
N GLN A 86 6.69 31.44 17.39
CA GLN A 86 7.86 32.03 18.05
C GLN A 86 7.84 33.56 18.02
N LYS A 87 7.53 34.16 16.85
CA LYS A 87 7.44 35.62 16.70
C LYS A 87 6.30 36.23 17.52
N MET A 88 5.20 35.51 17.68
CA MET A 88 4.09 35.90 18.56
C MET A 88 4.38 35.67 20.06
N GLY A 89 5.57 35.16 20.41
CA GLY A 89 5.92 34.81 21.79
C GLY A 89 5.09 33.64 22.35
N ILE A 90 4.48 32.82 21.48
CA ILE A 90 3.68 31.67 21.87
C ILE A 90 4.59 30.44 21.89
N PRO A 91 4.93 29.89 23.07
CA PRO A 91 5.78 28.72 23.13
C PRO A 91 5.12 27.53 22.42
N TYR A 92 5.89 26.88 21.55
CA TYR A 92 5.53 25.62 20.92
C TYR A 92 6.67 24.63 21.16
N GLU A 93 6.43 23.71 22.09
CA GLU A 93 7.23 22.50 22.21
C GLU A 93 6.39 21.32 21.71
N PRO A 94 6.93 20.49 20.79
CA PRO A 94 6.28 19.25 20.38
C PRO A 94 6.05 18.35 21.61
N GLY A 95 4.81 18.33 22.11
CA GLY A 95 4.43 17.48 23.25
C GLY A 95 4.54 18.11 24.64
N ALA A 96 4.91 19.39 24.79
CA ALA A 96 4.98 20.03 26.11
C ALA A 96 4.14 21.31 26.23
N LEU A 97 3.94 21.73 27.49
CA LEU A 97 2.83 22.50 28.08
C LEU A 97 1.53 21.69 28.24
N GLN A 98 1.57 20.71 29.16
CA GLN A 98 0.39 20.45 29.99
C GLN A 98 0.09 21.77 30.72
N ALA A 99 -1.11 22.32 30.53
CA ALA A 99 -1.59 23.41 31.37
C ALA A 99 -1.47 22.97 32.82
N THR A 100 -1.13 23.89 33.73
CA THR A 100 -1.09 23.54 35.15
C THR A 100 -2.45 22.95 35.55
N THR A 101 -2.48 22.07 36.54
CA THR A 101 -3.75 21.48 37.01
C THR A 101 -4.77 22.58 37.37
N ALA A 102 -4.30 23.71 37.91
CA ALA A 102 -5.11 24.89 38.19
C ALA A 102 -5.71 25.55 36.93
N GLU A 103 -4.91 25.82 35.89
CA GLU A 103 -5.39 26.36 34.62
C GLU A 103 -6.38 25.41 33.92
N SER A 104 -6.14 24.10 34.05
CA SER A 104 -7.03 23.07 33.51
C SER A 104 -8.37 23.05 34.25
N TRP A 105 -8.37 23.25 35.57
CA TRP A 105 -9.58 23.43 36.39
C TRP A 105 -10.34 24.69 36.01
N GLU A 106 -9.69 25.85 35.92
CA GLU A 106 -10.32 27.10 35.49
C GLU A 106 -10.93 26.96 34.09
N GLY A 107 -10.19 26.34 33.17
CA GLY A 107 -10.66 26.01 31.84
C GLY A 107 -11.84 25.03 31.82
N LEU A 108 -11.93 24.11 32.79
CA LEU A 108 -13.07 23.21 32.96
C LEU A 108 -14.29 23.98 33.51
N HIS A 109 -14.13 24.76 34.58
CA HIS A 109 -15.20 25.60 35.15
C HIS A 109 -15.84 26.49 34.10
N ARG A 110 -15.00 27.22 33.33
CA ARG A 110 -15.49 28.11 32.28
C ARG A 110 -16.29 27.36 31.21
N LYS A 111 -15.84 26.18 30.78
CA LYS A 111 -16.54 25.40 29.74
C LYS A 111 -17.85 24.80 30.25
N VAL A 112 -17.86 24.26 31.46
CA VAL A 112 -19.07 23.71 32.07
C VAL A 112 -20.10 24.81 32.26
N SER A 113 -19.72 25.97 32.79
CA SER A 113 -20.61 27.13 32.92
C SER A 113 -21.13 27.61 31.56
N LEU A 114 -20.24 27.73 30.57
CA LEU A 114 -20.59 28.17 29.21
C LEU A 114 -21.58 27.21 28.52
N ALA A 115 -21.49 25.90 28.78
CA ALA A 115 -22.37 24.88 28.19
C ALA A 115 -23.87 25.07 28.52
N PHE A 116 -24.19 25.77 29.62
CA PHE A 116 -25.57 26.04 30.05
C PHE A 116 -26.07 27.44 29.67
N THR A 117 -25.29 28.23 28.94
CA THR A 117 -25.74 29.54 28.44
C THR A 117 -26.68 29.38 27.24
N ASP A 118 -27.67 30.27 27.11
CA ASP A 118 -28.68 30.22 26.05
C ASP A 118 -28.06 30.15 24.65
N GLN A 119 -27.00 30.93 24.41
CA GLN A 119 -26.28 30.94 23.13
C GLN A 119 -25.62 29.59 22.81
N MET A 120 -25.08 28.90 23.82
CA MET A 120 -24.35 27.65 23.63
C MET A 120 -25.26 26.46 23.49
N VAL A 121 -26.38 26.45 24.22
CA VAL A 121 -27.43 25.45 24.08
C VAL A 121 -27.95 25.40 22.64
N LEU A 122 -28.13 26.55 21.98
CA LEU A 122 -28.58 26.62 20.58
C LEU A 122 -27.49 26.33 19.56
N SER A 123 -26.23 26.71 19.84
CA SER A 123 -25.15 26.61 18.86
C SER A 123 -24.51 25.22 18.78
N TYR A 124 -24.56 24.42 19.85
CA TYR A 124 -23.96 23.09 19.87
C TYR A 124 -25.01 21.97 19.72
N LYS A 125 -25.24 21.58 18.46
CA LYS A 125 -26.27 20.60 18.06
C LYS A 125 -26.26 19.27 18.85
N PRO A 126 -25.09 18.64 19.16
CA PRO A 126 -25.08 17.39 19.92
C PRO A 126 -25.60 17.51 21.36
N LEU A 127 -25.57 18.69 21.99
CA LEU A 127 -26.16 18.90 23.32
C LEU A 127 -27.55 19.54 23.25
N ALA A 128 -27.88 20.26 22.18
CA ALA A 128 -29.17 20.94 22.02
C ALA A 128 -30.37 20.00 22.27
N GLU A 129 -30.28 18.75 21.83
CA GLU A 129 -31.31 17.73 21.98
C GLU A 129 -31.44 17.21 23.43
N HIS A 130 -30.31 17.10 24.12
CA HIS A 130 -30.30 16.77 25.55
C HIS A 130 -30.91 17.90 26.38
N PHE A 131 -30.68 19.15 25.99
CA PHE A 131 -31.31 20.32 26.60
C PHE A 131 -32.79 20.48 26.23
N ARG A 132 -33.19 20.13 25.00
CA ARG A 132 -34.61 20.03 24.61
C ARG A 132 -35.35 19.03 25.49
N ALA A 133 -34.81 17.81 25.62
CA ALA A 133 -35.35 16.81 26.51
C ALA A 133 -35.41 17.35 27.96
N ALA A 134 -34.37 18.05 28.41
CA ALA A 134 -34.33 18.65 29.74
C ALA A 134 -35.47 19.64 30.01
N VAL A 135 -35.81 20.51 29.06
CA VAL A 135 -36.90 21.51 29.23
C VAL A 135 -38.30 20.90 29.07
N GLN A 136 -38.41 19.65 28.58
CA GLN A 136 -39.67 18.91 28.51
C GLN A 136 -39.93 18.06 29.77
N ARG A 137 -38.91 17.82 30.61
CA ARG A 137 -39.07 17.02 31.84
C ARG A 137 -39.96 17.71 32.86
N LYS A 138 -40.78 16.93 33.56
CA LYS A 138 -41.64 17.40 34.65
C LYS A 138 -40.89 17.38 36.00
N GLY A 139 -41.33 18.21 36.95
CA GLY A 139 -40.87 18.19 38.33
C GLY A 139 -39.42 18.68 38.52
N SER A 140 -38.69 18.08 39.46
CA SER A 140 -37.35 18.51 39.88
C SER A 140 -36.28 18.37 38.79
N ARG A 141 -36.54 17.57 37.75
CA ARG A 141 -35.62 17.32 36.62
C ARG A 141 -35.76 18.32 35.47
N PHE A 142 -36.68 19.28 35.57
CA PHE A 142 -36.83 20.35 34.57
C PHE A 142 -35.53 21.14 34.40
N GLY A 143 -35.07 21.26 33.16
CA GLY A 143 -33.87 22.01 32.77
C GLY A 143 -32.54 21.39 33.23
N GLN A 144 -32.54 20.14 33.69
CA GLN A 144 -31.32 19.42 34.10
C GLN A 144 -30.88 18.42 33.02
N VAL A 145 -29.57 18.23 32.84
CA VAL A 145 -28.98 17.20 31.96
C VAL A 145 -28.06 16.26 32.75
N PRO A 146 -27.93 14.97 32.35
CA PRO A 146 -27.02 14.05 33.02
C PRO A 146 -25.56 14.50 32.85
N ALA A 147 -24.77 14.47 33.92
CA ALA A 147 -23.36 14.91 33.91
C ALA A 147 -22.50 14.15 32.89
N ILE A 148 -22.79 12.85 32.70
CA ILE A 148 -22.08 11.98 31.76
C ILE A 148 -22.22 12.42 30.29
N VAL A 149 -23.33 13.07 29.92
CA VAL A 149 -23.56 13.55 28.56
C VAL A 149 -22.54 14.63 28.21
N LEU A 150 -22.25 15.55 29.14
CA LEU A 150 -21.27 16.62 28.96
C LEU A 150 -19.85 16.08 28.78
N THR A 151 -19.49 15.02 29.51
CA THR A 151 -18.14 14.45 29.44
C THR A 151 -17.88 13.62 28.19
N VAL A 152 -18.94 13.06 27.60
CA VAL A 152 -18.85 12.13 26.47
C VAL A 152 -19.06 12.84 25.13
N LEU A 153 -19.95 13.82 25.06
CA LEU A 153 -20.26 14.53 23.82
C LEU A 153 -19.39 15.77 23.59
N ASP A 154 -19.02 16.51 24.65
CA ASP A 154 -18.15 17.69 24.49
C ASP A 154 -16.67 17.33 24.64
N GLY A 155 -16.01 17.08 23.51
CA GLY A 155 -14.57 16.79 23.46
C GLY A 155 -13.67 17.88 24.07
N LYS A 156 -14.13 19.13 24.16
CA LYS A 156 -13.39 20.22 24.81
C LYS A 156 -13.47 20.11 26.34
N ILE A 157 -14.61 19.72 26.90
CA ILE A 157 -14.75 19.41 28.33
C ILE A 157 -13.88 18.20 28.64
N THR A 158 -14.01 17.14 27.84
CA THR A 158 -13.23 15.92 28.05
C THR A 158 -11.72 16.15 28.01
N SER A 159 -11.24 17.00 27.10
CA SER A 159 -9.82 17.34 27.01
C SER A 159 -9.31 18.05 28.27
N GLN A 160 -10.14 18.84 28.96
CA GLN A 160 -9.76 19.45 30.23
C GLN A 160 -9.73 18.40 31.34
N CYS A 161 -10.72 17.50 31.40
CA CYS A 161 -10.69 16.40 32.37
C CYS A 161 -9.41 15.57 32.24
N LYS A 162 -8.97 15.24 31.02
CA LYS A 162 -7.70 14.55 30.76
C LYS A 162 -6.46 15.34 31.18
N ALA A 163 -6.50 16.66 31.04
CA ALA A 163 -5.40 17.54 31.44
C ALA A 163 -5.30 17.68 32.97
N ILE A 164 -6.43 17.61 33.68
CA ILE A 164 -6.49 17.56 35.14
C ILE A 164 -5.94 16.23 35.65
N ASP A 165 -6.40 15.11 35.08
CA ASP A 165 -5.99 13.77 35.45
C ASP A 165 -6.24 12.77 34.31
N LEU A 166 -5.21 12.02 33.93
CA LEU A 166 -5.27 11.00 32.87
C LEU A 166 -6.26 9.86 33.19
N LEU A 167 -6.63 9.64 34.46
CA LEU A 167 -7.65 8.68 34.85
C LEU A 167 -9.01 8.97 34.18
N ALA A 168 -9.31 10.24 33.88
CA ALA A 168 -10.53 10.66 33.18
C ALA A 168 -10.61 10.13 31.73
N GLU A 169 -9.50 9.71 31.13
CA GLU A 169 -9.50 9.02 29.84
C GLU A 169 -9.95 7.57 29.95
N LYS A 170 -9.60 6.92 31.06
CA LYS A 170 -9.89 5.51 31.31
C LYS A 170 -11.24 5.30 31.95
N ASN A 171 -11.71 6.24 32.77
CA ASN A 171 -12.94 6.11 33.54
C ASN A 171 -13.91 7.28 33.27
N PRO A 172 -15.00 7.06 32.51
CA PRO A 172 -15.96 8.12 32.22
C PRO A 172 -16.77 8.56 33.46
N ALA A 173 -16.93 7.70 34.46
CA ALA A 173 -17.51 8.06 35.75
C ALA A 173 -16.64 9.08 36.50
N TYR A 174 -15.31 8.89 36.44
CA TYR A 174 -14.36 9.82 37.04
C TYR A 174 -14.36 11.17 36.32
N ALA A 175 -14.45 11.16 34.98
CA ALA A 175 -14.64 12.39 34.21
C ALA A 175 -15.95 13.11 34.61
N ALA A 176 -17.04 12.37 34.84
CA ALA A 176 -18.31 12.94 35.31
C ALA A 176 -18.17 13.55 36.70
N ALA A 177 -17.46 12.89 37.62
CA ALA A 177 -17.16 13.44 38.94
C ALA A 177 -16.36 14.76 38.89
N LEU A 178 -15.38 14.87 37.97
CA LEU A 178 -14.65 16.12 37.75
C LEU A 178 -15.57 17.24 37.25
N VAL A 179 -16.49 16.93 36.32
CA VAL A 179 -17.47 17.90 35.81
C VAL A 179 -18.46 18.32 36.88
N CYS A 180 -18.98 17.39 37.70
CA CYS A 180 -19.87 17.74 38.80
C CYS A 180 -19.16 18.62 39.83
N ARG A 181 -17.91 18.31 40.18
CA ARG A 181 -17.10 19.18 41.05
C ARG A 181 -16.89 20.57 40.44
N ALA A 182 -16.66 20.65 39.14
CA ALA A 182 -16.55 21.92 38.44
C ALA A 182 -17.86 22.72 38.48
N ALA A 183 -19.01 22.05 38.29
CA ALA A 183 -20.33 22.66 38.34
C ALA A 183 -20.71 23.11 39.76
N ALA A 184 -20.37 22.35 40.80
CA ALA A 184 -20.62 22.71 42.20
C ALA A 184 -19.97 24.05 42.61
N ALA A 185 -18.84 24.38 41.98
CA ALA A 185 -18.14 25.63 42.22
C ALA A 185 -18.68 26.81 41.37
N CYS A 186 -19.64 26.57 40.47
CA CYS A 186 -20.26 27.60 39.63
C CYS A 186 -21.58 28.07 40.25
N PRO A 187 -21.69 29.34 40.68
CA PRO A 187 -22.92 29.85 41.32
C PRO A 187 -24.17 29.78 40.43
N SER A 188 -24.00 29.85 39.11
CA SER A 188 -25.09 29.79 38.13
C SER A 188 -25.61 28.37 37.86
N LEU A 189 -24.99 27.33 38.42
CA LEU A 189 -25.36 25.95 38.23
C LEU A 189 -25.81 25.30 39.55
N ARG A 190 -26.70 24.33 39.43
CA ARG A 190 -27.18 23.48 40.53
C ARG A 190 -26.91 22.00 40.21
N LEU A 191 -26.53 21.25 41.23
CA LEU A 191 -26.44 19.80 41.19
C LEU A 191 -27.66 19.19 41.88
N SER A 192 -28.06 18.01 41.44
CA SER A 192 -29.00 17.16 42.19
C SER A 192 -28.33 16.49 43.39
N ASP A 193 -29.15 16.02 44.33
CA ASP A 193 -28.68 15.35 45.56
C ASP A 193 -27.86 14.08 45.29
N ASP A 194 -28.14 13.38 44.19
CA ASP A 194 -27.40 12.21 43.72
C ASP A 194 -26.08 12.57 42.98
N GLY A 195 -25.87 13.85 42.67
CA GLY A 195 -24.70 14.33 41.92
C GLY A 195 -24.64 13.89 40.46
N LEU A 196 -25.73 13.34 39.90
CA LEU A 196 -25.77 12.82 38.54
C LEU A 196 -26.32 13.82 37.52
N TRP A 197 -27.01 14.85 37.99
CA TRP A 197 -27.67 15.86 37.17
C TRP A 197 -27.08 17.24 37.39
N ILE A 198 -26.99 18.00 36.30
CA ILE A 198 -26.53 19.38 36.30
C ILE A 198 -27.61 20.24 35.64
N GLY A 199 -28.03 21.29 36.32
CA GLY A 199 -28.96 22.27 35.78
C GLY A 199 -28.52 23.69 36.10
N ARG A 200 -29.28 24.67 35.62
CA ARG A 200 -29.09 26.07 36.03
C ARG A 200 -29.76 26.37 37.36
N SER A 201 -29.16 27.29 38.11
CA SER A 201 -29.78 27.87 39.29
C SER A 201 -30.96 28.78 38.90
N ASP A 202 -30.82 29.51 37.80
CA ASP A 202 -31.86 30.35 37.19
C ASP A 202 -32.59 29.63 36.04
N PRO A 203 -33.86 29.98 35.76
CA PRO A 203 -34.59 29.37 34.65
C PRO A 203 -34.00 29.78 33.29
N PHE A 204 -34.09 28.88 32.31
CA PHE A 204 -33.80 29.21 30.91
C PHE A 204 -34.72 30.33 30.42
N SER A 205 -34.24 31.18 29.51
CA SER A 205 -35.07 32.25 28.97
C SER A 205 -36.29 31.68 28.23
N PRO A 206 -37.46 32.33 28.31
CA PRO A 206 -38.64 31.91 27.57
C PRO A 206 -38.39 31.80 26.06
N GLU A 207 -37.53 32.67 25.51
CA GLU A 207 -37.12 32.64 24.11
C GLU A 207 -36.33 31.37 23.77
N LEU A 208 -35.40 30.94 24.63
CA LEU A 208 -34.66 29.70 24.43
C LEU A 208 -35.57 28.49 24.49
N VAL A 209 -36.43 28.42 25.51
CA VAL A 209 -37.38 27.31 25.69
C VAL A 209 -38.32 27.24 24.48
N THR A 210 -38.86 28.38 24.05
CA THR A 210 -39.69 28.47 22.84
C THR A 210 -38.90 27.98 21.63
N LYS A 211 -37.69 28.49 21.37
CA LYS A 211 -36.86 28.05 20.23
C LYS A 211 -36.58 26.55 20.24
N LEU A 212 -36.22 25.97 21.39
CA LEU A 212 -35.97 24.53 21.50
C LEU A 212 -37.22 23.70 21.18
N LEU A 213 -38.40 24.16 21.59
CA LEU A 213 -39.67 23.48 21.35
C LEU A 213 -40.19 23.72 19.91
N THR A 214 -40.17 24.98 19.43
CA THR A 214 -40.71 25.40 18.13
C THR A 214 -39.81 25.07 16.94
N ASP A 215 -38.51 24.86 17.10
CA ASP A 215 -37.60 24.48 15.99
C ASP A 215 -38.03 23.15 15.31
N ARG A 216 -38.82 22.32 15.99
CA ARG A 216 -39.41 21.10 15.45
C ARG A 216 -40.80 21.35 14.83
N GLU A 217 -41.60 22.25 15.42
CA GLU A 217 -42.96 22.60 14.98
C GLU A 217 -42.97 23.51 13.74
N ASN A 218 -42.15 24.58 13.71
CA ASN A 218 -42.08 25.52 12.58
C ASN A 218 -41.48 24.91 11.29
N ARG A 219 -40.77 23.78 11.38
CA ARG A 219 -40.26 23.04 10.21
C ARG A 219 -41.31 22.13 9.57
N VAL A 220 -42.43 21.91 10.24
CA VAL A 220 -43.61 21.24 9.67
C VAL A 220 -44.35 22.19 8.71
N GLU A 221 -44.39 23.48 9.02
CA GLU A 221 -45.08 24.50 8.20
C GLU A 221 -44.26 24.98 6.99
N SER A 222 -42.92 24.98 7.06
CA SER A 222 -42.07 25.43 5.93
C SER A 222 -41.99 24.44 4.76
N VAL A 223 -42.29 23.15 5.00
CA VAL A 223 -42.46 22.14 3.92
C VAL A 223 -43.86 22.24 3.30
N ALA A 224 -44.87 22.65 4.08
CA ALA A 224 -46.25 22.80 3.64
C ALA A 224 -46.53 24.05 2.78
N SER A 225 -45.58 24.98 2.67
CA SER A 225 -45.74 26.27 1.96
C SER A 225 -45.08 26.32 0.57
N GLY A 226 -44.53 25.20 0.08
CA GLY A 226 -44.03 25.07 -1.29
C GLY A 226 -45.13 24.63 -2.27
N ASN A 227 -45.56 25.53 -3.15
CA ASN A 227 -46.39 25.37 -4.35
C ASN A 227 -47.26 24.08 -4.49
N GLY A 228 -48.52 24.19 -4.07
CA GLY A 228 -49.71 24.00 -4.93
C GLY A 228 -50.15 22.62 -5.42
N ASP A 229 -49.25 21.67 -5.75
CA ASP A 229 -49.63 20.50 -6.57
C ASP A 229 -49.35 19.11 -5.96
N GLU A 230 -49.08 19.01 -4.66
CA GLU A 230 -48.88 17.72 -3.97
C GLU A 230 -49.76 17.54 -2.71
N MET A 231 -51.08 17.73 -2.85
CA MET A 231 -52.03 17.60 -1.73
C MET A 231 -52.14 16.15 -1.18
N HIS A 232 -51.66 15.12 -1.90
CA HIS A 232 -51.71 13.72 -1.44
C HIS A 232 -50.41 13.17 -0.83
N ASN A 233 -49.29 13.93 -0.85
CA ASN A 233 -48.02 13.53 -0.20
C ASN A 233 -47.80 14.19 1.17
N LEU A 234 -48.58 15.23 1.51
CA LEU A 234 -48.38 16.06 2.71
C LEU A 234 -48.71 15.35 4.03
N GLU A 235 -49.74 14.48 4.05
CA GLU A 235 -50.04 13.65 5.23
C GLU A 235 -48.94 12.61 5.48
N THR A 236 -48.27 12.12 4.43
CA THR A 236 -47.20 11.12 4.54
C THR A 236 -45.90 11.73 5.05
N THR A 237 -45.54 12.95 4.64
CA THR A 237 -44.31 13.63 5.10
C THR A 237 -44.45 14.18 6.52
N CYS A 238 -45.59 14.76 6.87
CA CYS A 238 -45.87 15.26 8.23
C CYS A 238 -45.86 14.10 9.27
N SER A 239 -46.30 12.90 8.86
CA SER A 239 -46.27 11.69 9.70
C SER A 239 -44.87 11.10 9.98
N GLN A 240 -43.83 11.48 9.21
CA GLN A 240 -42.47 10.94 9.37
C GLN A 240 -41.61 11.72 10.38
N PHE A 241 -41.86 13.01 10.59
CA PHE A 241 -41.07 13.86 11.52
C PHE A 241 -41.41 13.63 13.01
N ASN A 242 -42.59 13.06 13.26
CA ASN A 242 -43.12 12.82 14.60
C ASN A 242 -43.44 11.34 14.86
N ARG A 243 -42.72 10.42 14.18
CA ARG A 243 -42.88 8.98 14.38
C ARG A 243 -41.87 8.47 15.40
N ALA A 244 -42.34 7.59 16.28
CA ALA A 244 -41.45 6.80 17.12
C ALA A 244 -40.43 6.09 16.23
N PHE A 245 -39.16 6.11 16.63
CA PHE A 245 -38.13 5.40 15.91
C PHE A 245 -37.73 4.13 16.65
N ARG A 246 -37.63 3.05 15.89
CA ARG A 246 -37.29 1.72 16.40
C ARG A 246 -35.89 1.36 15.92
N PHE A 247 -35.05 0.91 16.84
CA PHE A 247 -33.69 0.51 16.56
C PHE A 247 -33.34 -0.77 17.31
N GLU A 248 -32.47 -1.58 16.71
CA GLU A 248 -31.94 -2.79 17.33
C GLU A 248 -30.65 -2.49 18.10
N ALA A 249 -30.52 -3.13 19.25
CA ALA A 249 -29.35 -3.03 20.11
C ALA A 249 -28.99 -4.42 20.67
N VAL A 250 -27.77 -4.58 21.18
CA VAL A 250 -27.34 -5.83 21.82
C VAL A 250 -27.33 -5.65 23.33
N TYR A 251 -28.09 -6.50 24.02
CA TYR A 251 -28.05 -6.64 25.48
C TYR A 251 -26.90 -7.55 25.89
N ILE A 252 -26.05 -7.05 26.78
CA ILE A 252 -24.85 -7.73 27.29
C ILE A 252 -25.05 -7.96 28.79
N PRO A 253 -25.46 -9.18 29.21
CA PRO A 253 -25.62 -9.49 30.62
C PRO A 253 -24.26 -9.56 31.32
N ALA A 254 -24.21 -9.10 32.57
CA ALA A 254 -23.04 -9.19 33.44
C ALA A 254 -22.71 -10.63 33.82
N TYR A 255 -23.74 -11.48 33.94
CA TYR A 255 -23.54 -12.89 34.18
C TYR A 255 -23.12 -13.58 32.88
N VAL A 256 -21.89 -14.09 32.85
CA VAL A 256 -21.27 -14.66 31.65
C VAL A 256 -22.08 -15.82 31.06
N LYS A 257 -22.71 -16.66 31.90
CA LYS A 257 -23.50 -17.81 31.43
C LYS A 257 -24.81 -17.41 30.75
N GLU A 258 -25.26 -16.17 30.90
CA GLU A 258 -26.40 -15.67 30.11
C GLU A 258 -25.95 -15.31 28.69
N GLU A 259 -26.74 -15.75 27.71
CA GLU A 259 -26.49 -15.48 26.30
C GLU A 259 -26.74 -14.00 25.96
N LEU A 260 -25.99 -13.53 24.96
CA LEU A 260 -26.22 -12.23 24.34
C LEU A 260 -27.53 -12.27 23.56
N ARG A 261 -28.28 -11.17 23.55
CA ARG A 261 -29.52 -11.08 22.77
C ARG A 261 -29.65 -9.74 22.06
N THR A 262 -30.18 -9.78 20.84
CA THR A 262 -30.67 -8.57 20.18
C THR A 262 -31.98 -8.16 20.85
N ILE A 263 -32.04 -6.90 21.27
CA ILE A 263 -33.24 -6.25 21.80
C ILE A 263 -33.68 -5.16 20.84
N SER A 264 -34.99 -4.96 20.74
CA SER A 264 -35.57 -3.93 19.88
C SER A 264 -36.15 -2.82 20.73
N LEU A 265 -35.57 -1.63 20.62
CA LEU A 265 -35.92 -0.46 21.43
C LEU A 265 -36.70 0.54 20.59
N THR A 266 -37.76 1.09 21.16
CA THR A 266 -38.59 2.12 20.51
C THR A 266 -38.53 3.40 21.31
N ALA A 267 -38.00 4.46 20.71
CA ALA A 267 -37.99 5.80 21.28
C ALA A 267 -39.18 6.59 20.70
N LEU A 268 -40.11 6.99 21.58
CA LEU A 268 -41.25 7.81 21.19
C LEU A 268 -40.79 9.27 20.94
N PRO A 269 -41.50 10.05 20.10
CA PRO A 269 -41.08 11.40 19.73
C PRO A 269 -40.90 12.38 20.90
N ASP A 270 -41.69 12.18 21.96
CA ASP A 270 -41.71 13.01 23.18
C ASP A 270 -40.97 12.36 24.35
N VAL A 271 -40.36 11.19 24.13
CA VAL A 271 -39.59 10.46 25.14
C VAL A 271 -38.12 10.58 24.81
N TYR A 272 -37.32 10.96 25.80
CA TYR A 272 -35.89 11.07 25.62
C TYR A 272 -35.28 9.69 25.44
N TYR A 273 -34.45 9.50 24.41
CA TYR A 273 -33.96 8.17 24.02
C TYR A 273 -33.16 7.45 25.13
N LEU A 274 -32.47 8.18 26.02
CA LEU A 274 -31.82 7.54 27.17
C LEU A 274 -32.83 7.04 28.21
N ASP A 275 -34.05 7.56 28.27
CA ASP A 275 -35.11 7.00 29.12
C ASP A 275 -35.49 5.59 28.60
N THR A 276 -35.57 5.42 27.28
CA THR A 276 -35.76 4.10 26.65
C THR A 276 -34.64 3.13 27.02
N ILE A 277 -33.39 3.59 27.03
CA ILE A 277 -32.22 2.78 27.43
C ILE A 277 -32.23 2.50 28.94
N ALA A 278 -32.57 3.49 29.78
CA ALA A 278 -32.67 3.34 31.23
C ALA A 278 -33.68 2.25 31.59
N ASN A 279 -34.88 2.32 30.99
CA ASN A 279 -35.94 1.34 31.18
C ASN A 279 -35.49 -0.07 30.76
N ALA A 280 -34.77 -0.19 29.64
CA ALA A 280 -34.24 -1.47 29.17
C ALA A 280 -33.14 -2.06 30.09
N LEU A 281 -32.42 -1.22 30.83
CA LEU A 281 -31.46 -1.61 31.86
C LEU A 281 -32.10 -1.82 33.25
N GLY A 282 -33.42 -1.63 33.39
CA GLY A 282 -34.11 -1.72 34.68
C GLY A 282 -33.84 -0.55 35.63
N LEU A 283 -33.40 0.60 35.11
CA LEU A 283 -33.11 1.80 35.88
C LEU A 283 -34.34 2.71 35.98
N GLN A 284 -34.50 3.37 37.14
CA GLN A 284 -35.63 4.26 37.43
C GLN A 284 -35.36 5.71 37.00
N ASP A 285 -34.09 6.09 36.87
CA ASP A 285 -33.67 7.46 36.58
C ASP A 285 -32.58 7.47 35.50
N THR A 286 -32.81 8.25 34.45
CA THR A 286 -31.90 8.39 33.30
C THR A 286 -30.54 8.99 33.65
N GLY A 287 -30.43 9.72 34.76
CA GLY A 287 -29.14 10.18 35.28
C GLY A 287 -28.23 9.03 35.70
N GLN A 288 -28.79 7.85 35.94
CA GLN A 288 -28.06 6.63 36.25
C GLN A 288 -27.52 5.94 34.99
N VAL A 289 -27.89 6.35 33.77
CA VAL A 289 -27.36 5.74 32.55
C VAL A 289 -25.99 6.35 32.24
N PHE A 290 -24.94 5.54 32.35
CA PHE A 290 -23.62 5.90 31.84
C PHE A 290 -23.48 5.48 30.38
N MET A 291 -22.57 6.16 29.68
CA MET A 291 -22.29 5.89 28.27
C MET A 291 -20.80 5.97 27.96
N SER A 292 -20.35 5.14 27.02
CA SER A 292 -18.97 5.12 26.57
C SER A 292 -18.72 6.21 25.52
N ARG A 293 -17.44 6.45 25.22
CA ARG A 293 -17.07 7.05 23.93
C ARG A 293 -17.49 6.11 22.79
N GLN A 294 -17.53 6.66 21.58
CA GLN A 294 -17.70 5.88 20.36
C GLN A 294 -16.69 4.73 20.31
N ILE A 295 -17.20 3.54 19.99
CA ILE A 295 -16.43 2.30 19.90
C ILE A 295 -16.16 2.01 18.43
N GLY A 296 -14.89 1.79 18.06
CA GLY A 296 -14.49 1.50 16.69
C GLY A 296 -14.38 2.74 15.79
N LYS A 297 -14.12 2.51 14.49
CA LYS A 297 -13.94 3.55 13.46
C LYS A 297 -15.16 3.71 12.52
N ALA A 298 -16.19 2.89 12.70
CA ALA A 298 -17.36 2.94 11.84
C ALA A 298 -18.10 4.29 12.01
N PRO A 299 -18.62 4.88 10.92
CA PRO A 299 -19.20 6.24 10.90
C PRO A 299 -20.50 6.39 11.70
N ASP A 300 -21.06 5.27 12.17
CA ASP A 300 -22.35 5.10 12.80
C ASP A 300 -22.37 5.55 14.28
N GLY A 301 -21.23 5.49 14.98
CA GLY A 301 -21.14 6.06 16.33
C GLY A 301 -21.59 5.13 17.46
N SER A 302 -21.47 3.81 17.29
CA SER A 302 -21.78 2.79 18.30
C SER A 302 -21.24 3.12 19.71
N ARG A 303 -22.07 2.98 20.74
CA ARG A 303 -21.74 3.22 22.16
C ARG A 303 -22.31 2.15 23.06
N LEU A 304 -21.63 1.95 24.18
CA LEU A 304 -22.09 1.11 25.25
C LEU A 304 -22.74 1.95 26.34
N PHE A 305 -23.88 1.50 26.85
CA PHE A 305 -24.67 2.11 27.90
C PHE A 305 -24.78 1.13 29.07
N TRP A 306 -24.66 1.60 30.31
CA TRP A 306 -24.76 0.75 31.51
C TRP A 306 -25.22 1.57 32.73
N GLY A 307 -25.60 0.89 33.81
CA GLY A 307 -26.02 1.54 35.05
C GLY A 307 -24.83 2.11 35.86
N ALA A 308 -24.99 3.34 36.34
CA ALA A 308 -24.10 3.96 37.30
C ALA A 308 -24.16 3.22 38.65
N ARG A 309 -23.02 3.14 39.35
CA ARG A 309 -23.03 2.81 40.77
C ARG A 309 -23.78 3.92 41.54
N GLU A 310 -24.35 3.59 42.70
CA GLU A 310 -25.19 4.50 43.50
C GLU A 310 -24.56 5.89 43.79
N ARG A 311 -23.23 6.04 43.71
CA ARG A 311 -22.53 7.33 43.82
C ARG A 311 -21.35 7.43 42.84
N LEU A 312 -21.07 8.66 42.38
CA LEU A 312 -19.88 8.98 41.60
C LEU A 312 -18.58 8.80 42.42
N PRO A 313 -17.43 8.52 41.77
CA PRO A 313 -16.15 8.40 42.46
C PRO A 313 -15.76 9.69 43.20
N VAL A 314 -15.15 9.57 44.38
CA VAL A 314 -14.63 10.72 45.13
C VAL A 314 -13.32 11.21 44.50
N VAL A 315 -13.25 12.51 44.18
CA VAL A 315 -12.06 13.16 43.62
C VAL A 315 -11.18 13.71 44.75
N LYS A 316 -10.02 13.09 45.03
CA LYS A 316 -9.00 13.57 46.01
C LYS A 316 -7.75 14.13 45.30
N PHE A 317 -7.07 15.12 45.89
CA PHE A 317 -5.78 15.71 45.45
C PHE A 317 -4.75 15.68 46.61
N PRO A 318 -3.43 15.69 46.35
CA PRO A 318 -2.60 14.50 46.52
C PRO A 318 -1.96 14.40 47.91
N ASP A 319 -2.12 13.25 48.54
CA ASP A 319 -0.98 12.45 48.96
C ASP A 319 -1.10 11.09 48.27
N VAL A 320 0.03 10.64 47.74
CA VAL A 320 0.19 9.36 47.06
C VAL A 320 0.05 8.26 48.11
N GLU A 321 -1.16 7.74 48.30
CA GLU A 321 -1.40 6.41 48.88
C GLU A 321 -2.89 6.03 48.72
N LEU A 322 -3.27 5.64 47.50
CA LEU A 322 -4.34 4.68 47.25
C LEU A 322 -3.96 3.91 45.98
N LEU A 323 -2.84 3.19 46.07
CA LEU A 323 -2.42 2.16 45.12
C LEU A 323 -2.99 0.78 45.49
N GLU A 324 -4.02 0.71 46.32
CA GLU A 324 -4.72 -0.54 46.60
C GLU A 324 -6.14 -0.49 46.06
N GLN A 325 -6.49 -1.53 45.29
CA GLN A 325 -7.82 -1.91 44.78
C GLN A 325 -8.16 -1.65 43.29
N PHE A 326 -7.20 -1.48 42.39
CA PHE A 326 -7.46 -1.75 40.95
C PHE A 326 -6.28 -2.40 40.19
N GLU A 327 -5.40 -3.11 40.89
CA GLU A 327 -4.90 -4.36 40.32
C GLU A 327 -6.04 -5.40 40.40
N PRO A 328 -6.16 -6.37 39.47
CA PRO A 328 -7.03 -7.52 39.68
C PRO A 328 -6.72 -8.05 41.07
N SER A 329 -7.70 -7.92 41.97
CA SER A 329 -7.51 -8.05 43.41
C SER A 329 -6.78 -9.34 43.75
N LYS A 330 -6.09 -9.42 44.89
CA LYS A 330 -5.57 -10.68 45.45
C LYS A 330 -6.67 -11.78 45.51
N ILE A 331 -7.92 -11.34 45.67
CA ILE A 331 -9.16 -12.13 45.51
C ILE A 331 -9.28 -12.81 44.14
N TYR A 332 -8.74 -12.23 43.06
CA TYR A 332 -8.67 -12.83 41.72
C TYR A 332 -7.66 -13.99 41.64
N ARG A 333 -6.63 -14.01 42.49
CA ARG A 333 -5.74 -15.18 42.67
C ARG A 333 -6.35 -16.21 43.63
N ASP A 334 -7.04 -15.75 44.67
CA ASP A 334 -7.62 -16.61 45.71
C ASP A 334 -8.95 -17.27 45.28
N ILE A 335 -9.75 -16.62 44.42
CA ILE A 335 -10.96 -17.22 43.79
C ILE A 335 -10.58 -18.23 42.72
N CYS A 336 -9.53 -17.96 41.93
CA CYS A 336 -9.02 -18.91 40.93
C CYS A 336 -8.31 -20.14 41.54
N SER A 337 -8.25 -20.27 42.88
CA SER A 337 -7.55 -21.34 43.56
C SER A 337 -8.39 -22.12 44.58
N GLN A 338 -9.71 -21.88 44.67
CA GLN A 338 -10.58 -22.65 45.56
C GLN A 338 -11.85 -23.15 44.86
N ASP A 339 -11.87 -24.47 44.62
CA ASP A 339 -13.04 -25.27 44.28
C ASP A 339 -14.04 -25.27 45.46
N GLY A 340 -14.96 -24.31 45.47
CA GLY A 340 -16.03 -24.22 46.48
C GLY A 340 -17.39 -23.87 45.88
N PRO A 341 -18.53 -24.40 46.40
CA PRO A 341 -19.82 -24.28 45.74
C PRO A 341 -20.37 -22.85 45.71
N MET A 342 -20.60 -22.36 44.49
CA MET A 342 -21.10 -21.03 44.09
C MET A 342 -22.60 -20.78 44.39
N GLU A 343 -23.17 -21.37 45.45
CA GLU A 343 -24.56 -21.09 45.88
C GLU A 343 -24.64 -19.97 46.94
N ALA A 344 -23.50 -19.52 47.50
CA ALA A 344 -23.47 -18.48 48.53
C ALA A 344 -23.56 -17.02 48.01
N LEU A 345 -23.39 -16.78 46.69
CA LEU A 345 -23.31 -15.43 46.11
C LEU A 345 -24.65 -14.83 45.66
N ARG A 346 -25.74 -15.60 45.67
CA ARG A 346 -27.11 -15.07 45.45
C ARG A 346 -27.71 -14.41 46.70
N ASN A 347 -27.20 -14.74 47.89
CA ASN A 347 -27.78 -14.32 49.17
C ASN A 347 -26.99 -13.24 49.93
N THR A 348 -25.99 -12.62 49.30
CA THR A 348 -25.33 -11.43 49.88
C THR A 348 -25.79 -10.18 49.15
N GLY A 349 -26.63 -9.39 49.80
CA GLY A 349 -27.12 -8.12 49.26
C GLY A 349 -25.99 -7.18 48.85
N GLY A 350 -26.12 -6.58 47.66
CA GLY A 350 -25.52 -5.28 47.36
C GLY A 350 -24.18 -5.22 46.61
N ARG A 351 -23.75 -6.25 45.86
CA ARG A 351 -22.59 -6.09 44.94
C ARG A 351 -22.95 -6.43 43.49
N ILE A 352 -22.97 -5.41 42.65
CA ILE A 352 -23.12 -5.52 41.18
C ILE A 352 -21.91 -6.29 40.62
N SER A 353 -22.17 -7.35 39.85
CA SER A 353 -21.11 -8.15 39.20
C SER A 353 -20.45 -7.38 38.05
N ARG A 354 -19.16 -7.62 37.82
CA ARG A 354 -18.42 -7.05 36.69
C ARG A 354 -18.85 -7.72 35.39
N ASN A 355 -19.05 -6.91 34.34
CA ASN A 355 -19.40 -7.37 33.01
C ASN A 355 -18.15 -7.43 32.13
N GLU A 356 -17.55 -8.61 32.01
CA GLU A 356 -16.26 -8.76 31.32
C GLU A 356 -16.36 -8.53 29.81
N ARG A 357 -17.47 -8.95 29.17
CA ARG A 357 -17.72 -8.71 27.74
C ARG A 357 -17.77 -7.23 27.43
N ALA A 358 -18.55 -6.47 28.21
CA ALA A 358 -18.64 -5.02 28.11
C ALA A 358 -17.30 -4.33 28.41
N SER A 359 -16.62 -4.76 29.49
CA SER A 359 -15.36 -4.16 29.94
C SER A 359 -14.25 -4.30 28.89
N PHE A 360 -14.18 -5.47 28.25
CA PHE A 360 -13.22 -5.73 27.17
C PHE A 360 -13.41 -4.78 25.97
N LEU A 361 -14.66 -4.53 25.57
CA LEU A 361 -14.97 -3.62 24.47
C LEU A 361 -14.49 -2.18 24.73
N VAL A 362 -14.69 -1.65 25.91
CA VAL A 362 -14.34 -0.24 26.20
C VAL A 362 -12.91 -0.06 26.71
N GLY A 363 -12.27 -1.13 27.18
CA GLY A 363 -10.93 -1.12 27.78
C GLY A 363 -10.88 -0.56 29.21
N HIS A 364 -12.00 -0.62 29.94
CA HIS A 364 -12.11 -0.27 31.35
C HIS A 364 -13.20 -1.10 32.03
N ALA A 365 -13.19 -1.17 33.36
CA ALA A 365 -14.20 -1.93 34.10
C ALA A 365 -15.61 -1.33 33.90
N ILE A 366 -16.58 -2.21 33.63
CA ILE A 366 -18.01 -1.95 33.60
C ILE A 366 -18.68 -2.96 34.52
N ASP A 367 -19.56 -2.47 35.37
CA ASP A 367 -20.34 -3.30 36.28
C ASP A 367 -21.79 -3.32 35.83
N GLY A 368 -22.44 -4.46 36.02
CA GLY A 368 -23.85 -4.65 35.69
C GLY A 368 -24.09 -4.85 34.20
N ASP A 369 -25.36 -4.98 33.86
CA ASP A 369 -25.77 -5.21 32.49
C ASP A 369 -25.51 -3.98 31.62
N ALA A 370 -25.28 -4.22 30.34
CA ALA A 370 -24.97 -3.17 29.39
C ALA A 370 -25.74 -3.33 28.08
N ILE A 371 -25.99 -2.22 27.40
CA ILE A 371 -26.62 -2.18 26.08
C ILE A 371 -25.62 -1.55 25.10
N LEU A 372 -25.31 -2.26 24.02
CA LEU A 372 -24.53 -1.74 22.91
C LEU A 372 -25.49 -1.29 21.81
N ALA A 373 -25.49 0.00 21.49
CA ALA A 373 -26.41 0.59 20.52
C ALA A 373 -25.78 1.73 19.72
N THR A 374 -26.29 1.94 18.52
CA THR A 374 -25.95 3.07 17.67
C THR A 374 -27.09 4.08 17.71
N VAL A 375 -27.05 5.00 18.67
CA VAL A 375 -28.09 6.03 18.86
C VAL A 375 -27.51 7.27 19.54
N GLY A 376 -27.96 8.46 19.13
CA GLY A 376 -27.67 9.73 19.81
C GLY A 376 -26.26 10.28 19.58
N SER A 377 -25.47 9.68 18.70
CA SER A 377 -24.10 10.12 18.40
C SER A 377 -24.03 11.34 17.48
N THR A 378 -24.93 11.41 16.51
CA THR A 378 -25.04 12.51 15.55
C THR A 378 -26.51 12.87 15.37
N TRP A 379 -26.74 14.16 15.10
CA TRP A 379 -28.06 14.71 14.92
C TRP A 379 -28.09 15.48 13.62
N THR A 380 -29.15 15.26 12.86
CA THR A 380 -29.37 15.97 11.59
C THR A 380 -29.62 17.46 11.84
N SER A 381 -29.53 18.28 10.79
CA SER A 381 -29.70 19.73 10.90
C SER A 381 -31.09 20.16 11.38
N ASP A 382 -32.03 19.23 11.33
CA ASP A 382 -33.44 19.25 11.68
C ASP A 382 -33.76 18.49 12.99
N GLY A 383 -32.74 18.08 13.75
CA GLY A 383 -32.94 17.53 15.09
C GLY A 383 -33.39 16.06 15.15
N ARG A 384 -33.34 15.33 14.04
CA ARG A 384 -33.54 13.86 14.06
C ARG A 384 -32.29 13.16 14.58
N CYS A 385 -32.49 12.28 15.56
CA CYS A 385 -31.47 11.38 16.07
C CYS A 385 -31.06 10.41 14.97
N ILE A 386 -29.77 10.35 14.66
CA ILE A 386 -29.23 9.32 13.77
C ILE A 386 -29.06 8.04 14.60
N TYR A 387 -29.57 6.93 14.07
CA TYR A 387 -29.46 5.61 14.67
C TYR A 387 -29.24 4.56 13.59
N ASP A 388 -28.74 3.40 13.99
CA ASP A 388 -28.57 2.22 13.13
C ASP A 388 -28.92 0.95 13.91
N ASN A 389 -29.27 -0.12 13.20
CA ASN A 389 -29.59 -1.40 13.80
C ASN A 389 -28.31 -2.14 14.15
N PHE A 390 -28.11 -2.41 15.44
CA PHE A 390 -26.94 -3.13 15.94
C PHE A 390 -27.33 -4.57 16.30
N THR A 391 -26.97 -5.52 15.44
CA THR A 391 -27.30 -6.94 15.59
C THR A 391 -26.23 -7.71 16.39
N LEU A 392 -26.53 -8.96 16.79
CA LEU A 392 -25.52 -9.86 17.37
C LEU A 392 -24.31 -10.04 16.45
N SER A 393 -24.53 -10.17 15.13
CA SER A 393 -23.44 -10.25 14.16
C SER A 393 -22.53 -9.02 14.21
N CYS A 394 -23.09 -7.82 14.36
CA CYS A 394 -22.31 -6.59 14.56
C CYS A 394 -21.44 -6.65 15.82
N PHE A 395 -21.98 -7.17 16.94
CA PHE A 395 -21.21 -7.39 18.17
C PHE A 395 -20.03 -8.34 17.95
N HIS A 396 -20.26 -9.49 17.32
CA HIS A 396 -19.22 -10.47 17.07
C HIS A 396 -18.15 -9.94 16.11
N ARG A 397 -18.53 -9.22 15.05
CA ARG A 397 -17.58 -8.52 14.16
C ARG A 397 -16.75 -7.47 14.89
N LEU A 398 -17.36 -6.70 15.80
CA LEU A 398 -16.65 -5.71 16.61
C LEU A 398 -15.61 -6.37 17.52
N MET A 399 -15.95 -7.51 18.12
CA MET A 399 -15.04 -8.31 18.95
C MET A 399 -13.89 -8.91 18.12
N LEU A 400 -14.20 -9.48 16.94
CA LEU A 400 -13.18 -10.00 16.02
C LEU A 400 -12.19 -8.92 15.58
N GLY A 401 -12.69 -7.72 15.29
CA GLY A 401 -11.85 -6.60 14.84
C GLY A 401 -10.84 -6.11 15.87
N ARG A 402 -10.97 -6.48 17.15
CA ARG A 402 -9.97 -6.19 18.20
C ARG A 402 -8.73 -7.05 18.10
N ASN A 403 -8.81 -8.18 17.42
CA ASN A 403 -7.69 -9.09 17.23
C ASN A 403 -7.06 -8.88 15.85
N PRO A 404 -5.71 -8.98 15.71
CA PRO A 404 -5.03 -8.82 14.43
C PRO A 404 -5.56 -9.70 13.30
N TRP A 405 -5.82 -10.98 13.59
CA TRP A 405 -6.32 -11.95 12.62
C TRP A 405 -7.78 -11.67 12.23
N GLY A 406 -8.64 -11.31 13.19
CA GLY A 406 -10.03 -10.93 12.93
C GLY A 406 -10.15 -9.61 12.18
N ALA A 407 -9.30 -8.63 12.49
CA ALA A 407 -9.19 -7.38 11.73
C ALA A 407 -8.77 -7.63 10.28
N TYR A 408 -7.84 -8.54 10.04
CA TYR A 408 -7.45 -8.93 8.68
C TYR A 408 -8.60 -9.63 7.93
N LYS A 409 -9.28 -10.61 8.55
CA LYS A 409 -10.47 -11.28 8.00
C LYS A 409 -11.56 -10.27 7.60
N LEU A 410 -11.89 -9.33 8.49
CA LEU A 410 -12.82 -8.24 8.19
C LEU A 410 -12.35 -7.37 7.02
N SER A 411 -11.05 -7.07 6.92
CA SER A 411 -10.48 -6.31 5.81
C SER A 411 -10.57 -7.05 4.47
N ARG A 412 -10.55 -8.40 4.51
CA ARG A 412 -10.70 -9.28 3.35
C ARG A 412 -12.16 -9.54 2.97
N ARG A 413 -13.11 -9.09 3.80
CA ARG A 413 -14.55 -9.43 3.70
C ARG A 413 -14.79 -10.95 3.58
N SER A 414 -13.92 -11.72 4.24
CA SER A 414 -13.99 -13.17 4.30
C SER A 414 -13.59 -13.57 5.72
N LEU A 415 -14.56 -14.09 6.46
CA LEU A 415 -14.42 -14.47 7.86
C LEU A 415 -14.03 -15.94 7.99
N LEU A 416 -14.64 -16.80 7.17
CA LEU A 416 -14.48 -18.25 7.25
C LEU A 416 -13.30 -18.77 6.41
N VAL A 417 -12.91 -18.07 5.33
CA VAL A 417 -11.84 -18.53 4.43
C VAL A 417 -10.51 -17.81 4.62
N ALA A 418 -10.47 -16.47 4.62
CA ALA A 418 -9.21 -15.72 4.72
C ALA A 418 -8.52 -15.93 6.09
N ASP A 419 -7.18 -15.93 6.13
CA ASP A 419 -6.43 -15.91 7.39
C ASP A 419 -5.21 -14.97 7.30
N LEU A 420 -4.75 -14.45 8.44
CA LEU A 420 -3.63 -13.50 8.47
C LEU A 420 -2.34 -14.21 8.02
N PRO A 421 -1.73 -13.80 6.88
CA PRO A 421 -0.53 -14.47 6.36
C PRO A 421 0.59 -14.51 7.38
N LYS A 422 1.34 -15.61 7.39
CA LYS A 422 2.48 -15.82 8.30
C LYS A 422 3.75 -15.11 7.82
N VAL A 423 3.82 -14.78 6.54
CA VAL A 423 4.98 -14.16 5.88
C VAL A 423 4.48 -13.05 4.96
N TYR A 424 5.25 -11.97 4.88
CA TYR A 424 5.05 -10.91 3.89
C TYR A 424 6.08 -11.09 2.77
N THR A 425 5.63 -11.32 1.55
CA THR A 425 6.48 -11.48 0.36
C THR A 425 6.72 -10.13 -0.33
N CYS A 426 5.69 -9.60 -0.99
CA CYS A 426 5.73 -8.31 -1.67
C CYS A 426 4.36 -7.63 -1.66
N ARG A 427 4.32 -6.35 -2.02
CA ARG A 427 3.06 -5.59 -2.07
C ARG A 427 2.07 -6.13 -3.11
N ALA A 428 2.57 -6.68 -4.22
CA ALA A 428 1.74 -7.16 -5.33
C ALA A 428 0.94 -8.41 -4.96
N HIS A 429 1.51 -9.29 -4.12
CA HIS A 429 0.84 -10.50 -3.67
C HIS A 429 -0.01 -10.29 -2.40
N TRP A 430 0.30 -9.28 -1.58
CA TRP A 430 -0.48 -8.97 -0.38
C TRP A 430 -1.91 -8.49 -0.69
N GLN A 431 -2.89 -9.11 -0.05
CA GLN A 431 -4.31 -8.80 -0.17
C GLN A 431 -4.89 -8.23 1.14
N GLY A 432 -5.96 -7.43 1.05
CA GLY A 432 -6.59 -6.79 2.21
C GLY A 432 -5.79 -5.60 2.76
N ALA A 433 -6.05 -5.26 4.02
CA ALA A 433 -5.35 -4.15 4.67
C ALA A 433 -3.85 -4.48 4.88
N SER A 434 -2.97 -3.51 4.65
CA SER A 434 -1.53 -3.71 4.82
C SER A 434 -1.17 -4.01 6.29
N PRO A 435 -0.11 -4.78 6.58
CA PRO A 435 0.33 -5.02 7.95
C PRO A 435 0.57 -3.74 8.73
N LYS A 436 1.17 -2.72 8.10
CA LYS A 436 1.40 -1.41 8.72
C LYS A 436 0.09 -0.73 9.15
N SER A 437 -0.92 -0.71 8.27
CA SER A 437 -2.22 -0.12 8.61
C SER A 437 -2.95 -0.90 9.70
N LEU A 438 -2.91 -2.23 9.64
CA LEU A 438 -3.51 -3.09 10.66
C LEU A 438 -2.85 -2.89 12.03
N LEU A 439 -1.52 -2.74 12.08
CA LEU A 439 -0.81 -2.47 13.33
C LEU A 439 -1.16 -1.08 13.89
N ALA A 440 -1.26 -0.06 13.04
CA ALA A 440 -1.69 1.27 13.47
C ALA A 440 -3.11 1.23 14.06
N ASP A 441 -4.02 0.51 13.42
CA ASP A 441 -5.40 0.35 13.86
C ASP A 441 -5.50 -0.44 15.17
N PHE A 442 -4.72 -1.53 15.29
CA PHE A 442 -4.59 -2.29 16.52
C PHE A 442 -4.07 -1.40 17.67
N CYS A 443 -2.98 -0.65 17.46
CA CYS A 443 -2.44 0.25 18.47
C CYS A 443 -3.48 1.29 18.90
N HIS A 444 -4.21 1.88 17.95
CA HIS A 444 -5.26 2.86 18.24
C HIS A 444 -6.41 2.26 19.06
N GLN A 445 -6.94 1.10 18.66
CA GLN A 445 -8.06 0.43 19.32
C GLN A 445 -7.72 -0.01 20.76
N HIS A 446 -6.46 -0.42 20.99
CA HIS A 446 -5.96 -0.84 22.30
C HIS A 446 -5.33 0.29 23.12
N ARG A 447 -5.45 1.55 22.65
CA ARG A 447 -4.90 2.75 23.32
C ARG A 447 -3.39 2.66 23.57
N LEU A 448 -2.66 2.04 22.66
CA LEU A 448 -1.20 2.00 22.62
C LEU A 448 -0.65 3.24 21.89
N SER A 449 0.62 3.56 22.10
CA SER A 449 1.27 4.61 21.32
C SER A 449 1.40 4.20 19.86
N GLU A 450 1.43 5.17 18.95
CA GLU A 450 1.68 4.90 17.53
C GLU A 450 3.01 4.14 17.34
N ALA A 451 2.98 3.12 16.49
CA ALA A 451 4.15 2.30 16.20
C ALA A 451 5.23 3.12 15.49
N GLN A 452 6.46 3.05 15.98
CA GLN A 452 7.61 3.77 15.43
C GLN A 452 8.48 2.83 14.61
N TYR A 453 8.83 3.24 13.40
CA TYR A 453 9.61 2.42 12.45
C TYR A 453 11.00 3.00 12.24
N THR A 454 12.01 2.15 12.37
CA THR A 454 13.41 2.49 12.10
C THR A 454 13.92 1.56 11.01
N CYS A 455 14.26 2.12 9.86
CA CYS A 455 14.86 1.37 8.76
C CYS A 455 16.36 1.67 8.71
N ASN A 456 17.19 0.64 8.84
CA ASN A 456 18.61 0.74 8.65
C ASN A 456 18.94 0.51 7.17
N ASP A 457 19.85 1.33 6.65
CA ASP A 457 20.45 1.17 5.32
C ASP A 457 21.89 0.68 5.54
N THR A 458 22.21 -0.51 5.05
CA THR A 458 23.57 -1.07 5.19
C THR A 458 24.58 -0.46 4.21
N GLN A 459 24.20 0.51 3.36
CA GLN A 459 25.16 1.16 2.44
C GLN A 459 26.13 2.15 3.10
N GLU A 460 25.98 2.49 4.40
CA GLU A 460 26.87 3.45 5.07
C GLU A 460 28.24 2.90 5.52
N SER A 461 28.58 1.62 5.30
CA SER A 461 29.93 1.09 5.63
C SER A 461 30.87 0.90 4.43
N CYS A 462 30.54 1.39 3.24
CA CYS A 462 31.36 1.23 2.04
C CYS A 462 32.03 2.54 1.61
N ASN A 463 32.48 3.36 2.56
CA ASN A 463 33.31 4.54 2.28
C ASN A 463 34.31 4.74 3.44
N SER A 464 35.23 3.80 3.60
CA SER A 464 36.48 4.05 4.31
C SER A 464 37.62 3.35 3.58
N THR A 465 38.35 4.17 2.82
CA THR A 465 39.78 4.09 2.51
C THR A 465 40.36 2.77 2.00
N ALA A 466 40.82 2.83 0.75
CA ALA A 466 41.81 1.94 0.17
C ALA A 466 42.97 1.65 1.13
N GLY A 467 43.27 0.36 1.29
CA GLY A 467 44.47 -0.18 1.88
C GLY A 467 44.60 -1.61 1.39
N GLY A 468 45.34 -1.81 0.30
CA GLY A 468 45.50 -3.11 -0.32
C GLY A 468 46.17 -4.09 0.63
N HIS A 469 45.66 -5.32 0.67
CA HIS A 469 46.47 -6.53 0.79
C HIS A 469 45.67 -7.68 0.19
N SER A 470 46.23 -8.21 -0.90
CA SER A 470 45.92 -9.53 -1.46
C SER A 470 46.05 -10.58 -0.37
N LEU A 471 45.01 -11.39 -0.16
CA LEU A 471 45.13 -12.65 0.59
C LEU A 471 44.32 -13.74 -0.11
N GLU A 472 45.08 -14.76 -0.49
CA GLU A 472 44.76 -15.93 -1.27
C GLU A 472 43.68 -16.80 -0.58
N ILE A 473 42.75 -17.33 -1.37
CA ILE A 473 41.85 -18.40 -0.92
C ILE A 473 42.63 -19.71 -1.03
N GLY A 474 43.27 -20.10 0.08
CA GLY A 474 43.92 -21.39 0.23
C GLY A 474 42.91 -22.51 0.52
N HIS A 475 42.85 -23.48 -0.37
CA HIS A 475 42.30 -24.80 -0.11
C HIS A 475 42.95 -25.44 1.13
N THR A 476 42.17 -25.81 2.16
CA THR A 476 42.53 -26.92 3.04
C THR A 476 41.30 -27.68 3.51
N LYS A 477 41.28 -28.98 3.18
CA LYS A 477 40.43 -30.01 3.78
C LYS A 477 40.87 -30.22 5.23
N GLY A 478 39.91 -30.15 6.17
CA GLY A 478 40.12 -30.46 7.58
C GLY A 478 38.83 -31.00 8.19
N LEU A 479 38.73 -32.33 8.19
CA LEU A 479 37.67 -33.15 8.77
C LEU A 479 37.65 -33.02 10.30
N MET A 480 36.56 -32.55 10.92
CA MET A 480 36.16 -32.96 12.28
C MET A 480 34.64 -32.87 12.53
N SER A 481 34.07 -34.06 12.73
CA SER A 481 32.95 -34.47 13.59
C SER A 481 31.55 -33.85 13.39
N MET A 482 30.68 -34.67 12.79
CA MET A 482 29.24 -34.56 12.85
C MET A 482 28.73 -34.64 14.31
N ASN A 483 27.82 -33.74 14.66
CA ASN A 483 26.76 -34.05 15.60
C ASN A 483 25.44 -33.58 14.96
N ASN A 484 24.71 -34.56 14.42
CA ASN A 484 23.40 -34.37 13.82
C ASN A 484 22.37 -34.05 14.90
N ASN A 485 21.90 -32.80 14.92
CA ASN A 485 20.56 -32.42 15.35
C ASN A 485 20.27 -31.01 14.84
N GLY A 486 20.00 -30.93 13.53
CA GLY A 486 19.58 -29.71 12.85
C GLY A 486 18.42 -30.06 11.93
N ILE A 487 17.21 -29.69 12.37
CA ILE A 487 16.02 -29.66 11.52
C ILE A 487 16.36 -28.79 10.30
N SER A 488 16.34 -29.40 9.13
CA SER A 488 16.50 -28.74 7.85
C SER A 488 15.40 -27.68 7.70
N LYS A 489 15.80 -26.40 7.76
CA LYS A 489 14.98 -25.34 7.18
C LYS A 489 14.99 -25.56 5.66
N GLN A 490 13.98 -26.28 5.15
CA GLN A 490 13.65 -26.19 3.74
C GLN A 490 13.40 -24.71 3.42
N GLY A 491 14.23 -24.14 2.55
CA GLY A 491 14.08 -22.78 2.08
C GLY A 491 12.81 -22.65 1.26
N ASN A 492 11.97 -21.68 1.60
CA ASN A 492 10.75 -21.38 0.86
C ASN A 492 11.13 -20.76 -0.52
N PRO A 493 10.62 -21.27 -1.65
CA PRO A 493 10.83 -20.67 -2.95
C PRO A 493 10.00 -19.38 -3.04
N GLY A 494 10.64 -18.23 -3.28
CA GLY A 494 9.94 -16.95 -3.50
C GLY A 494 10.32 -15.79 -2.59
N SER A 495 11.19 -15.97 -1.59
CA SER A 495 11.62 -14.82 -0.76
C SER A 495 12.85 -14.13 -1.37
N SER A 496 12.65 -12.93 -1.94
CA SER A 496 13.68 -12.01 -2.43
C SER A 496 14.52 -11.40 -1.28
N LYS A 497 15.15 -12.25 -0.47
CA LYS A 497 15.91 -11.91 0.77
C LYS A 497 17.30 -11.29 0.49
N GLN A 498 17.43 -10.43 -0.51
CA GLN A 498 18.70 -9.82 -0.89
C GLN A 498 18.53 -8.33 -1.27
N GLY A 499 18.37 -7.48 -0.26
CA GLY A 499 18.42 -6.02 -0.42
C GLY A 499 19.07 -5.34 0.78
N PRO A 500 19.29 -4.01 0.75
CA PRO A 500 20.01 -3.31 1.82
C PRO A 500 19.13 -2.93 3.02
N PHE A 501 17.81 -3.03 2.90
CA PHE A 501 16.90 -2.48 3.91
C PHE A 501 16.46 -3.54 4.92
N GLN A 502 16.63 -3.21 6.19
CA GLN A 502 16.04 -3.94 7.30
C GLN A 502 15.28 -2.97 8.19
N CYS A 503 14.09 -3.36 8.65
CA CYS A 503 13.25 -2.52 9.49
C CYS A 503 13.08 -3.11 10.88
N LYS A 504 13.10 -2.23 11.90
CA LYS A 504 12.64 -2.51 13.26
C LYS A 504 11.42 -1.65 13.55
N VAL A 505 10.43 -2.23 14.22
CA VAL A 505 9.26 -1.51 14.72
C VAL A 505 9.23 -1.56 16.24
N ARG A 506 8.99 -0.40 16.85
CA ARG A 506 8.81 -0.20 18.29
C ARG A 506 7.35 0.12 18.56
N VAL A 507 6.72 -0.67 19.43
CA VAL A 507 5.35 -0.44 19.89
C VAL A 507 5.39 -0.14 21.39
N GLY A 508 4.82 0.99 21.80
CA GLY A 508 4.77 1.38 23.21
C GLY A 508 3.77 0.53 23.99
N SER A 509 4.10 0.24 25.25
CA SER A 509 3.22 -0.47 26.17
C SER A 509 2.31 0.50 26.93
N ALA A 510 1.16 0.01 27.42
CA ALA A 510 0.30 0.78 28.31
C ALA A 510 0.94 0.87 29.72
N GLY A 511 1.17 2.10 30.21
CA GLY A 511 1.83 2.36 31.50
C GLY A 511 3.36 2.42 31.41
N ASN A 512 4.08 2.44 32.54
CA ASN A 512 5.55 2.54 32.62
C ASN A 512 6.31 1.26 32.18
N LYS A 513 5.70 0.39 31.37
CA LYS A 513 6.35 -0.83 30.89
C LYS A 513 7.27 -0.55 29.70
N ALA A 514 8.34 -1.33 29.58
CA ALA A 514 9.28 -1.22 28.47
C ALA A 514 8.57 -1.48 27.12
N PRO A 515 8.93 -0.73 26.06
CA PRO A 515 8.36 -0.92 24.72
C PRO A 515 8.79 -2.27 24.13
N THR A 516 7.92 -2.84 23.29
CA THR A 516 8.21 -4.10 22.57
C THR A 516 8.79 -3.78 21.20
N TYR A 517 9.76 -4.59 20.76
CA TYR A 517 10.45 -4.43 19.48
C TYR A 517 10.26 -5.65 18.59
N PHE A 518 10.02 -5.41 17.32
CA PHE A 518 9.90 -6.44 16.28
C PHE A 518 10.76 -6.06 15.07
N GLN A 519 11.18 -7.05 14.30
CA GLN A 519 12.10 -6.89 13.18
C GLN A 519 11.55 -7.58 11.94
N SER A 520 11.90 -7.09 10.75
CA SER A 520 11.57 -7.72 9.47
C SER A 520 12.26 -9.07 9.27
N ASP A 521 11.70 -9.92 8.42
CA ASP A 521 12.17 -11.28 8.10
C ASP A 521 13.40 -11.28 7.19
N GLY A 522 14.49 -10.68 7.68
CA GLY A 522 15.72 -10.46 6.93
C GLY A 522 15.73 -9.08 6.28
N PHE A 523 16.35 -9.02 5.09
CA PHE A 523 16.56 -7.79 4.34
C PHE A 523 15.75 -7.77 3.05
N PHE A 524 15.26 -6.59 2.69
CA PHE A 524 14.42 -6.35 1.52
C PHE A 524 15.06 -5.29 0.61
N ARG A 525 14.77 -5.35 -0.69
CA ARG A 525 15.19 -4.34 -1.68
C ARG A 525 14.44 -3.03 -1.53
N SER A 526 13.21 -3.09 -1.04
CA SER A 526 12.33 -1.95 -0.84
C SER A 526 12.19 -1.66 0.66
N ARG A 527 12.40 -0.40 1.03
CA ARG A 527 12.19 0.09 2.41
C ARG A 527 10.76 -0.16 2.87
N ASN A 528 9.78 -0.03 1.98
CA ASN A 528 8.38 -0.23 2.32
C ASN A 528 8.10 -1.70 2.66
N ASP A 529 8.64 -2.65 1.90
CA ASP A 529 8.41 -4.07 2.15
C ASP A 529 9.07 -4.54 3.47
N ALA A 530 10.25 -4.01 3.80
CA ALA A 530 10.85 -4.21 5.12
C ALA A 530 9.93 -3.72 6.25
N ILE A 531 9.30 -2.54 6.08
CA ILE A 531 8.34 -1.98 7.06
C ILE A 531 7.12 -2.90 7.21
N GLN A 532 6.57 -3.40 6.10
CA GLN A 532 5.40 -4.28 6.14
C GLN A 532 5.72 -5.62 6.83
N SER A 533 6.85 -6.24 6.52
CA SER A 533 7.30 -7.47 7.19
C SER A 533 7.50 -7.26 8.69
N ALA A 534 8.15 -6.16 9.11
CA ALA A 534 8.32 -5.85 10.54
C ALA A 534 6.97 -5.62 11.25
N ALA A 535 6.03 -4.94 10.59
CA ALA A 535 4.68 -4.73 11.12
C ALA A 535 3.89 -6.04 11.24
N LEU A 536 4.04 -6.95 10.27
CA LEU A 536 3.40 -8.26 10.30
C LEU A 536 3.90 -9.09 11.49
N ASN A 537 5.20 -9.11 11.74
CA ASN A 537 5.76 -9.81 12.91
C ASN A 537 5.24 -9.27 14.24
N ALA A 538 5.02 -7.96 14.34
CA ALA A 538 4.34 -7.38 15.50
C ALA A 538 2.90 -7.90 15.63
N LEU A 539 2.12 -7.88 14.54
CA LEU A 539 0.73 -8.37 14.52
C LEU A 539 0.64 -9.86 14.87
N LEU A 540 1.50 -10.71 14.31
CA LEU A 540 1.54 -12.15 14.61
C LEU A 540 1.89 -12.40 16.08
N SER A 541 2.79 -11.60 16.66
CA SER A 541 3.11 -11.69 18.08
C SER A 541 1.93 -11.27 18.97
N TYR A 542 1.25 -10.17 18.65
CA TYR A 542 0.03 -9.74 19.36
C TYR A 542 -1.14 -10.71 19.14
N GLY A 543 -1.21 -11.38 18.00
CA GLY A 543 -2.16 -12.46 17.76
C GLY A 543 -1.97 -13.61 18.74
N ARG A 544 -0.73 -13.95 19.11
CA ARG A 544 -0.45 -14.98 20.13
C ARG A 544 -0.91 -14.58 21.53
N TRP A 545 -0.92 -13.29 21.88
CA TRP A 545 -1.49 -12.83 23.16
C TRP A 545 -2.97 -13.17 23.31
N SER A 546 -3.71 -13.28 22.19
CA SER A 546 -5.10 -13.76 22.21
C SER A 546 -5.22 -15.28 22.31
N GLY A 547 -4.21 -16.04 21.83
CA GLY A 547 -4.16 -17.51 21.91
C GLY A 547 -3.59 -18.06 23.23
N THR A 548 -2.75 -17.30 23.93
CA THR A 548 -2.33 -17.62 25.31
C THR A 548 -3.35 -17.06 26.29
N GLY A 549 -4.51 -17.72 26.41
CA GLY A 549 -5.33 -17.69 27.62
C GLY A 549 -5.67 -16.31 28.21
N CYS A 550 -6.18 -15.36 27.40
CA CYS A 550 -6.75 -14.13 27.95
C CYS A 550 -8.20 -13.84 27.51
N LEU A 551 -8.68 -14.45 26.42
CA LEU A 551 -10.11 -14.43 26.06
C LEU A 551 -10.76 -15.81 26.24
N CYS A 552 -10.10 -16.87 25.79
CA CYS A 552 -10.65 -18.23 25.86
C CYS A 552 -10.69 -18.77 27.31
N SER A 553 -9.60 -18.61 28.08
CA SER A 553 -9.56 -19.03 29.50
C SER A 553 -10.33 -18.13 30.47
N TYR A 554 -10.71 -16.91 30.05
CA TYR A 554 -11.41 -15.95 30.93
C TYR A 554 -12.89 -16.30 31.12
N PHE A 555 -13.45 -17.13 30.23
CA PHE A 555 -14.87 -17.48 30.24
C PHE A 555 -15.16 -18.98 30.41
N GLN A 556 -14.13 -19.85 30.41
CA GLN A 556 -14.31 -21.31 30.31
C GLN A 556 -14.07 -22.12 31.60
N ASN A 557 -13.67 -21.53 32.74
CA ASN A 557 -13.44 -22.33 33.96
C ASN A 557 -14.67 -22.36 34.88
N GLN A 558 -15.51 -23.39 34.72
CA GLN A 558 -15.52 -24.57 35.61
C GLN A 558 -16.85 -25.34 35.46
N ASP A 559 -16.68 -26.58 35.00
CA ASP A 559 -17.50 -27.78 35.16
C ASP A 559 -18.96 -27.76 34.70
N CYS A 560 -19.14 -28.50 33.60
CA CYS A 560 -20.40 -28.99 33.01
C CYS A 560 -21.28 -27.92 32.36
N CYS A 561 -21.00 -27.61 31.09
CA CYS A 561 -22.01 -27.54 30.01
C CYS A 561 -21.28 -27.72 28.67
N LYS A 562 -21.38 -28.92 28.09
CA LYS A 562 -21.24 -29.12 26.65
C LYS A 562 -22.29 -28.25 25.96
N SER A 563 -21.93 -27.64 24.83
CA SER A 563 -22.72 -26.69 24.02
C SER A 563 -22.85 -25.26 24.57
N ASN A 564 -22.46 -24.31 23.70
CA ASN A 564 -22.66 -22.85 23.75
C ASN A 564 -21.62 -22.03 24.51
N GLY A 565 -20.51 -21.69 23.84
CA GLY A 565 -19.67 -20.58 24.28
C GLY A 565 -18.20 -20.52 23.84
N ASP A 566 -17.78 -21.17 22.74
CA ASP A 566 -16.36 -21.16 22.38
C ASP A 566 -15.98 -19.94 21.54
N PHE A 567 -15.46 -18.93 22.23
CA PHE A 567 -14.78 -17.79 21.63
C PHE A 567 -13.27 -18.05 21.56
N LEU A 568 -12.86 -18.51 20.37
CA LEU A 568 -11.55 -18.28 19.77
C LEU A 568 -10.41 -19.17 20.27
N GLY A 569 -10.20 -20.28 19.56
CA GLY A 569 -8.91 -20.95 19.49
C GLY A 569 -8.96 -22.33 18.83
N SER A 570 -8.77 -22.40 17.52
CA SER A 570 -7.92 -23.47 16.97
C SER A 570 -6.47 -23.02 17.21
N ASN A 571 -5.72 -23.83 17.94
CA ASN A 571 -4.37 -23.52 18.40
C ASN A 571 -3.43 -23.30 17.20
N PRO A 572 -2.73 -22.15 17.06
CA PRO A 572 -1.77 -21.95 15.97
C PRO A 572 -0.47 -22.76 16.17
N GLN A 573 -0.35 -23.52 17.26
CA GLN A 573 0.69 -24.53 17.47
C GLN A 573 0.25 -25.97 17.18
N ASP A 574 -0.98 -26.21 16.70
CA ASP A 574 -1.28 -27.42 15.92
C ASP A 574 -0.75 -27.29 14.48
N SER A 575 0.52 -26.87 14.41
CA SER A 575 1.47 -27.54 13.54
C SER A 575 1.99 -28.77 14.30
N THR A 576 1.13 -29.76 14.57
CA THR A 576 1.62 -31.12 14.51
C THR A 576 1.91 -31.38 13.03
N VAL A 577 3.15 -31.05 12.63
CA VAL A 577 3.91 -32.11 11.98
C VAL A 577 3.66 -33.33 12.85
N TYR A 578 2.98 -34.33 12.30
CA TYR A 578 2.90 -35.67 12.86
C TYR A 578 4.27 -36.00 13.47
N LYS A 579 4.39 -35.82 14.78
CA LYS A 579 5.32 -36.66 15.51
C LYS A 579 4.64 -38.00 15.46
N SER A 580 5.27 -38.91 14.73
CA SER A 580 5.01 -40.33 14.77
C SER A 580 5.15 -40.79 16.22
N ASP A 581 4.10 -40.60 17.02
CA ASP A 581 3.87 -41.45 18.17
C ASP A 581 3.35 -42.76 17.58
N GLU A 582 4.28 -43.71 17.43
CA GLU A 582 3.98 -45.11 17.24
C GLU A 582 3.17 -45.61 18.45
N SER A 583 1.86 -45.40 18.44
CA SER A 583 0.90 -46.27 19.13
C SER A 583 -0.54 -45.86 18.81
N SER A 584 -1.16 -46.70 17.96
CA SER A 584 -2.61 -46.93 17.87
C SER A 584 -3.53 -45.73 17.64
N GLY A 585 -3.82 -45.46 16.36
CA GLY A 585 -4.98 -44.67 15.92
C GLY A 585 -4.75 -44.13 14.51
N GLN A 586 -5.30 -44.78 13.49
CA GLN A 586 -5.27 -44.29 12.11
C GLN A 586 -5.91 -42.90 12.05
N SER A 587 -5.15 -41.89 11.60
CA SER A 587 -5.69 -40.57 11.27
C SER A 587 -6.50 -40.66 9.99
N GLU A 588 -7.80 -40.37 10.06
CA GLU A 588 -8.66 -40.18 8.89
C GLU A 588 -8.13 -38.97 8.09
N PHE A 589 -7.63 -39.25 6.88
CA PHE A 589 -7.24 -38.22 5.93
C PHE A 589 -8.45 -37.31 5.61
N LEU A 590 -8.28 -35.99 5.70
CA LEU A 590 -9.20 -35.01 5.09
C LEU A 590 -9.42 -35.41 3.62
N SER A 591 -10.60 -35.97 3.32
CA SER A 591 -10.94 -36.39 1.96
C SER A 591 -11.63 -35.24 1.23
N PHE A 592 -11.07 -34.84 0.09
CA PHE A 592 -11.66 -33.84 -0.79
C PHE A 592 -12.48 -34.55 -1.87
N ARG A 593 -13.76 -34.19 -2.00
CA ARG A 593 -14.64 -34.74 -3.03
C ARG A 593 -14.60 -33.85 -4.27
N VAL A 594 -14.23 -34.40 -5.42
CA VAL A 594 -14.39 -33.72 -6.71
C VAL A 594 -15.86 -33.77 -7.10
N ILE A 595 -16.48 -32.60 -7.31
CA ILE A 595 -17.90 -32.50 -7.68
C ILE A 595 -18.12 -31.99 -9.10
N ALA A 596 -17.14 -31.31 -9.70
CA ALA A 596 -17.14 -30.91 -11.11
C ALA A 596 -15.71 -30.75 -11.63
N GLU A 597 -15.49 -31.14 -12.89
CA GLU A 597 -14.23 -31.02 -13.61
C GLU A 597 -14.53 -30.59 -15.04
N GLU A 598 -13.87 -29.54 -15.53
CA GLU A 598 -13.93 -29.13 -16.94
C GLU A 598 -12.87 -29.94 -17.71
N ASP A 599 -13.18 -30.42 -18.93
CA ASP A 599 -12.37 -31.37 -19.75
C ASP A 599 -10.96 -30.89 -20.19
N THR A 600 -10.37 -29.92 -19.49
CA THR A 600 -9.01 -29.42 -19.76
C THR A 600 -7.99 -30.13 -18.88
N LEU A 601 -6.89 -30.58 -19.48
CA LEU A 601 -5.68 -31.03 -18.75
C LEU A 601 -5.10 -29.83 -17.99
N GLY A 602 -5.59 -29.55 -16.79
CA GLY A 602 -5.28 -28.34 -16.04
C GLY A 602 -4.00 -28.45 -15.21
N ASP A 603 -3.17 -27.42 -15.25
CA ASP A 603 -1.98 -27.31 -14.40
C ASP A 603 -2.36 -27.08 -12.92
N ARG A 604 -1.48 -27.51 -12.01
CA ARG A 604 -1.62 -27.25 -10.57
C ARG A 604 -0.76 -26.03 -10.17
N PRO A 605 -1.24 -25.17 -9.27
CA PRO A 605 -0.49 -23.99 -8.85
C PRO A 605 0.73 -24.37 -7.98
N PRO A 606 1.95 -23.93 -8.31
CA PRO A 606 3.10 -24.10 -7.42
C PRO A 606 3.00 -23.20 -6.17
N PRO A 607 3.64 -23.56 -5.04
CA PRO A 607 3.68 -22.71 -3.84
C PRO A 607 4.24 -21.32 -4.14
N GLY A 608 3.69 -20.28 -3.49
CA GLY A 608 4.02 -18.88 -3.76
C GLY A 608 3.26 -18.28 -4.95
N SER A 609 2.57 -19.10 -5.74
CA SER A 609 1.69 -18.61 -6.79
C SER A 609 0.51 -17.85 -6.22
N MET A 610 0.01 -16.97 -7.06
CA MET A 610 -1.12 -16.13 -6.78
C MET A 610 -2.37 -16.78 -7.39
N VAL A 611 -3.19 -17.40 -6.54
CA VAL A 611 -4.34 -18.21 -6.97
C VAL A 611 -5.65 -17.42 -6.91
N PHE A 612 -6.58 -17.77 -7.80
CA PHE A 612 -7.91 -17.18 -7.91
C PHE A 612 -8.94 -18.28 -7.77
N VAL A 613 -9.84 -18.15 -6.81
CA VAL A 613 -10.85 -19.16 -6.51
C VAL A 613 -12.23 -18.54 -6.40
N SER A 614 -13.24 -19.33 -6.74
CA SER A 614 -14.62 -19.10 -6.32
C SER A 614 -14.92 -20.06 -5.18
N TYR A 615 -15.59 -19.62 -4.12
CA TYR A 615 -15.99 -20.51 -3.04
C TYR A 615 -17.35 -20.15 -2.44
N THR A 616 -17.97 -21.15 -1.82
CA THR A 616 -19.17 -21.02 -0.99
C THR A 616 -18.98 -21.80 0.31
N VAL A 617 -19.47 -21.25 1.41
CA VAL A 617 -19.46 -21.88 2.74
C VAL A 617 -20.88 -21.94 3.27
N ASN A 618 -21.36 -23.16 3.45
CA ASN A 618 -22.72 -23.47 3.87
C ASN A 618 -22.72 -24.10 5.26
N LEU A 619 -23.76 -23.83 6.04
CA LEU A 619 -24.06 -24.54 7.28
C LEU A 619 -25.09 -25.65 7.00
N ILE A 620 -24.75 -26.89 7.35
CA ILE A 620 -25.59 -28.08 7.10
C ILE A 620 -25.74 -28.94 8.37
N ASP A 621 -26.78 -29.78 8.40
CA ASP A 621 -27.03 -30.78 9.46
C ASP A 621 -26.30 -32.10 9.14
N GLU A 622 -25.44 -32.55 10.06
CA GLU A 622 -24.64 -33.78 10.01
C GLU A 622 -25.50 -35.05 9.83
N GLY A 623 -26.76 -35.02 10.30
CA GLY A 623 -27.71 -36.12 10.14
C GLY A 623 -28.06 -36.46 8.68
N SER A 624 -27.70 -35.61 7.73
CA SER A 624 -27.88 -35.81 6.28
C SER A 624 -26.66 -36.44 5.58
N CYS A 625 -25.53 -36.60 6.27
CA CYS A 625 -24.24 -36.99 5.66
C CYS A 625 -24.02 -38.51 5.55
N CYS A 626 -24.74 -39.31 6.36
CA CYS A 626 -24.37 -40.71 6.64
C CYS A 626 -25.38 -41.79 6.20
N ASN A 627 -26.45 -41.43 5.48
CA ASN A 627 -27.35 -42.42 4.86
C ASN A 627 -27.09 -42.49 3.35
N GLY A 628 -26.31 -43.49 2.94
CA GLY A 628 -25.92 -43.75 1.56
C GLY A 628 -27.04 -44.26 0.64
N ASP A 629 -28.25 -43.73 0.75
CA ASP A 629 -29.33 -43.99 -0.21
C ASP A 629 -29.64 -42.73 -1.03
N ASN A 630 -29.77 -42.93 -2.34
CA ASN A 630 -30.03 -41.92 -3.35
C ASN A 630 -31.36 -41.17 -3.08
N SER A 631 -31.33 -40.14 -2.24
CA SER A 631 -32.30 -39.05 -2.25
C SER A 631 -31.64 -37.76 -1.78
N SER A 632 -31.50 -36.85 -2.74
CA SER A 632 -31.24 -35.43 -2.61
C SER A 632 -32.18 -34.77 -1.59
N ASP A 633 -31.71 -34.54 -0.36
CA ASP A 633 -32.16 -33.43 0.49
C ASP A 633 -31.18 -33.29 1.66
N MET A 634 -29.96 -32.82 1.37
CA MET A 634 -29.19 -32.10 2.39
C MET A 634 -29.98 -30.82 2.70
N LEU A 635 -30.53 -30.71 3.90
CA LEU A 635 -31.20 -29.48 4.32
C LEU A 635 -30.12 -28.41 4.56
N LEU A 636 -29.87 -27.60 3.53
CA LEU A 636 -29.11 -26.36 3.66
C LEU A 636 -29.78 -25.51 4.74
N ILE A 637 -29.07 -25.26 5.84
CA ILE A 637 -29.60 -24.49 6.96
C ILE A 637 -29.38 -23.00 6.66
N HIS A 638 -28.15 -22.62 6.30
CA HIS A 638 -27.80 -21.24 5.95
C HIS A 638 -26.63 -21.16 4.95
N ASP A 639 -26.72 -20.25 3.98
CA ASP A 639 -25.57 -19.75 3.21
C ASP A 639 -24.86 -18.68 4.06
N LEU A 640 -23.60 -18.94 4.42
CA LEU A 640 -22.86 -18.07 5.35
C LEU A 640 -21.94 -17.10 4.62
N GLU A 641 -21.25 -17.57 3.59
CA GLU A 641 -20.23 -16.80 2.89
C GLU A 641 -19.98 -17.35 1.48
N SER A 642 -20.15 -16.52 0.46
CA SER A 642 -19.82 -16.84 -0.92
C SER A 642 -18.98 -15.73 -1.56
N GLN A 643 -17.94 -16.10 -2.32
CA GLN A 643 -17.22 -15.17 -3.20
C GLN A 643 -16.87 -15.82 -4.54
N SER A 644 -17.07 -15.08 -5.62
CA SER A 644 -16.83 -15.55 -6.99
C SER A 644 -15.41 -15.28 -7.51
N ASP A 645 -14.69 -14.31 -6.93
CA ASP A 645 -13.33 -13.95 -7.34
C ASP A 645 -12.48 -13.61 -6.12
N PHE A 646 -12.06 -14.65 -5.40
CA PHE A 646 -11.22 -14.53 -4.23
C PHE A 646 -9.78 -14.89 -4.55
N LYS A 647 -8.88 -13.94 -4.33
CA LYS A 647 -7.45 -14.04 -4.64
C LYS A 647 -6.61 -14.25 -3.38
N PHE A 648 -5.66 -15.18 -3.37
CA PHE A 648 -4.72 -15.33 -2.25
C PHE A 648 -3.40 -15.97 -2.67
N GLU A 649 -2.35 -15.78 -1.87
CA GLU A 649 -1.02 -16.34 -2.12
C GLU A 649 -0.96 -17.74 -1.50
N LEU A 650 -0.63 -18.73 -2.32
CA LEU A 650 -0.64 -20.13 -1.91
C LEU A 650 0.57 -20.44 -1.03
N GLY A 651 0.35 -21.08 0.12
CA GLY A 651 1.43 -21.56 1.00
C GLY A 651 1.99 -20.55 2.00
N VAL A 652 1.50 -19.30 2.01
CA VAL A 652 1.90 -18.29 3.03
C VAL A 652 0.95 -18.23 4.24
N GLY A 653 -0.11 -19.06 4.23
CA GLY A 653 -1.17 -19.04 5.24
C GLY A 653 -2.13 -17.86 5.09
N ALA A 654 -2.41 -17.44 3.85
CA ALA A 654 -3.36 -16.36 3.57
C ALA A 654 -4.84 -16.78 3.66
N VAL A 655 -5.09 -18.07 3.82
CA VAL A 655 -6.39 -18.73 4.02
C VAL A 655 -6.25 -19.82 5.08
N ILE A 656 -7.36 -20.38 5.55
CA ILE A 656 -7.35 -21.56 6.42
C ILE A 656 -6.63 -22.73 5.75
N GLY A 657 -5.94 -23.56 6.54
CA GLY A 657 -5.05 -24.61 6.03
C GLY A 657 -5.74 -25.62 5.12
N GLN A 658 -7.03 -25.90 5.35
CA GLN A 658 -7.81 -26.82 4.53
C GLN A 658 -8.09 -26.28 3.13
N ILE A 659 -8.30 -24.96 2.98
CA ILE A 659 -8.44 -24.33 1.66
C ILE A 659 -7.10 -24.30 0.93
N ASP A 660 -6.00 -24.01 1.63
CA ASP A 660 -4.64 -24.04 1.06
C ASP A 660 -4.30 -25.47 0.55
N ALA A 661 -4.59 -26.49 1.34
CA ALA A 661 -4.43 -27.90 0.98
C ALA A 661 -5.37 -28.35 -0.15
N CYS A 662 -6.62 -27.86 -0.16
CA CYS A 662 -7.59 -28.12 -1.21
C CYS A 662 -7.11 -27.55 -2.56
N VAL A 663 -6.70 -26.28 -2.59
CA VAL A 663 -6.31 -25.57 -3.82
C VAL A 663 -4.96 -26.05 -4.37
N SER A 664 -4.02 -26.46 -3.51
CA SER A 664 -2.75 -27.06 -3.96
C SER A 664 -2.90 -28.41 -4.65
N GLN A 665 -4.03 -29.10 -4.43
CA GLN A 665 -4.35 -30.38 -5.08
C GLN A 665 -5.28 -30.23 -6.30
N ALA A 666 -5.95 -29.09 -6.43
CA ALA A 666 -6.89 -28.79 -7.51
C ALA A 666 -6.18 -28.46 -8.83
N THR A 667 -6.79 -28.86 -9.94
CA THR A 667 -6.44 -28.37 -11.29
C THR A 667 -7.34 -27.18 -11.66
N VAL A 668 -6.88 -26.33 -12.58
CA VAL A 668 -7.67 -25.20 -13.07
C VAL A 668 -9.00 -25.69 -13.66
N GLY A 669 -10.11 -25.09 -13.24
CA GLY A 669 -11.48 -25.49 -13.61
C GLY A 669 -12.13 -26.49 -12.64
N GLN A 670 -11.34 -27.20 -11.83
CA GLN A 670 -11.84 -28.21 -10.90
C GLN A 670 -12.56 -27.58 -9.69
N THR A 671 -13.66 -28.22 -9.28
CA THR A 671 -14.42 -27.86 -8.08
C THR A 671 -14.36 -28.99 -7.05
N LEU A 672 -13.85 -28.66 -5.88
CA LEU A 672 -13.67 -29.56 -4.74
C LEU A 672 -14.61 -29.17 -3.60
N GLN A 673 -15.06 -30.19 -2.87
CA GLN A 673 -15.95 -30.04 -1.72
C GLN A 673 -15.39 -30.78 -0.51
N PHE A 674 -15.50 -30.18 0.67
CA PHE A 674 -15.16 -30.81 1.95
C PHE A 674 -15.97 -30.21 3.10
N CYS A 675 -16.00 -30.90 4.24
CA CYS A 675 -16.75 -30.51 5.42
C CYS A 675 -15.82 -30.31 6.61
N LEU A 676 -16.11 -29.34 7.48
CA LEU A 676 -15.40 -29.11 8.74
C LEU A 676 -16.38 -28.98 9.91
N PRO A 677 -16.02 -29.48 11.11
CA PRO A 677 -16.83 -29.27 12.31
C PRO A 677 -16.89 -27.77 12.68
N VAL A 678 -17.97 -27.37 13.34
CA VAL A 678 -18.13 -26.01 13.86
C VAL A 678 -17.31 -25.84 15.15
N GLU A 679 -16.05 -25.40 15.04
CA GLU A 679 -15.15 -25.22 16.20
C GLU A 679 -15.17 -23.80 16.79
N ALA A 680 -15.59 -22.78 16.02
CA ALA A 680 -15.49 -21.37 16.41
C ALA A 680 -16.80 -20.59 16.21
N LEU A 681 -17.76 -20.81 17.11
CA LEU A 681 -19.09 -20.18 17.08
C LEU A 681 -19.02 -18.64 16.98
N GLY A 682 -18.03 -18.00 17.60
CA GLY A 682 -17.87 -16.54 17.54
C GLY A 682 -17.63 -15.99 16.13
N VAL A 683 -16.95 -16.74 15.25
CA VAL A 683 -16.77 -16.36 13.84
C VAL A 683 -18.04 -16.63 13.04
N LEU A 684 -18.73 -17.72 13.38
CA LEU A 684 -20.01 -18.08 12.76
C LEU A 684 -21.08 -17.02 13.03
N PHE A 685 -21.24 -16.57 14.29
CA PHE A 685 -22.14 -15.47 14.64
C PHE A 685 -21.74 -14.14 14.00
N ALA A 686 -20.45 -13.93 13.71
CA ALA A 686 -20.03 -12.78 12.93
C ALA A 686 -20.44 -12.92 11.45
N ALA A 687 -20.47 -14.13 10.90
CA ALA A 687 -20.93 -14.38 9.54
C ALA A 687 -22.45 -14.20 9.41
N SER A 688 -23.24 -14.77 10.32
CA SER A 688 -24.72 -14.73 10.29
C SER A 688 -25.35 -14.45 11.66
N SER A 689 -26.45 -13.69 11.68
CA SER A 689 -27.25 -13.39 12.87
C SER A 689 -28.37 -14.40 13.17
N GLU A 690 -28.59 -15.39 12.31
CA GLU A 690 -29.82 -16.21 12.29
C GLU A 690 -29.63 -17.69 12.70
N LEU A 691 -28.52 -18.01 13.37
CA LEU A 691 -28.05 -19.40 13.58
C LEU A 691 -28.88 -20.31 14.51
N GLY A 692 -30.08 -19.92 14.92
CA GLY A 692 -31.00 -20.75 15.73
C GLY A 692 -30.49 -21.19 17.12
N GLU A 693 -31.35 -21.90 17.86
CA GLU A 693 -31.05 -22.40 19.21
C GLU A 693 -30.51 -23.84 19.22
N ASN A 694 -30.85 -24.66 18.22
CA ASN A 694 -30.39 -26.05 18.13
C ASN A 694 -29.04 -26.14 17.38
N ARG A 695 -27.97 -26.40 18.12
CA ARG A 695 -26.57 -26.28 17.64
C ARG A 695 -25.82 -27.62 17.62
N GLN A 696 -26.50 -28.73 17.88
CA GLN A 696 -25.91 -30.08 17.86
C GLN A 696 -25.97 -30.67 16.45
N GLY A 697 -24.88 -31.29 15.99
CA GLY A 697 -24.80 -31.90 14.66
C GLY A 697 -24.66 -30.92 13.51
N LEU A 698 -24.08 -29.73 13.71
CA LEU A 698 -23.86 -28.76 12.63
C LEU A 698 -22.45 -28.88 12.03
N VAL A 699 -22.36 -28.82 10.71
CA VAL A 699 -21.11 -28.92 9.93
C VAL A 699 -21.03 -27.79 8.90
N LEU A 700 -19.82 -27.30 8.64
CA LEU A 700 -19.54 -26.33 7.60
C LEU A 700 -19.11 -27.05 6.32
N GLU A 701 -19.91 -26.93 5.28
CA GLU A 701 -19.58 -27.43 3.95
C GLU A 701 -18.90 -26.33 3.14
N TYR A 702 -17.71 -26.61 2.61
CA TYR A 702 -16.94 -25.74 1.75
C TYR A 702 -16.98 -26.30 0.33
N THR A 703 -17.35 -25.47 -0.63
CA THR A 703 -17.20 -25.76 -2.06
C THR A 703 -16.26 -24.74 -2.67
N VAL A 704 -15.19 -25.20 -3.34
CA VAL A 704 -14.11 -24.35 -3.86
C VAL A 704 -13.79 -24.73 -5.29
N LYS A 705 -13.83 -23.76 -6.20
CA LYS A 705 -13.41 -23.89 -7.60
C LYS A 705 -12.12 -23.11 -7.84
N LEU A 706 -11.09 -23.77 -8.37
CA LEU A 706 -9.88 -23.10 -8.84
C LEU A 706 -10.14 -22.48 -10.22
N LEU A 707 -10.07 -21.15 -10.32
CA LEU A 707 -10.38 -20.42 -11.56
C LEU A 707 -9.16 -20.23 -12.46
N LYS A 708 -8.04 -19.83 -11.85
CA LYS A 708 -6.73 -19.65 -12.50
C LYS A 708 -5.65 -19.44 -11.43
N PHE A 709 -4.39 -19.46 -11.84
CA PHE A 709 -3.28 -18.98 -11.02
C PHE A 709 -2.28 -18.19 -11.86
N GLU A 710 -1.56 -17.29 -11.20
CA GLU A 710 -0.42 -16.56 -11.74
C GLU A 710 0.81 -17.04 -10.97
N GLU A 711 1.80 -17.61 -11.67
CA GLU A 711 3.04 -18.03 -11.02
C GLU A 711 3.74 -16.85 -10.36
N ALA A 712 4.47 -17.13 -9.28
CA ALA A 712 5.25 -16.11 -8.60
C ALA A 712 6.21 -15.48 -9.60
N MET A 713 6.03 -14.18 -9.88
CA MET A 713 6.99 -13.44 -10.69
C MET A 713 8.36 -13.56 -10.02
N GLU A 714 9.27 -14.29 -10.65
CA GLU A 714 10.69 -14.03 -10.42
C GLU A 714 10.91 -12.58 -10.86
N GLU A 715 11.14 -11.68 -9.90
CA GLU A 715 11.56 -10.32 -10.21
C GLU A 715 12.76 -10.44 -11.14
N ARG A 716 12.60 -10.06 -12.43
CA ARG A 716 13.69 -10.03 -13.42
C ARG A 716 14.86 -9.27 -12.81
N ILE A 717 15.82 -10.01 -12.27
CA ILE A 717 17.11 -9.47 -11.91
C ILE A 717 17.77 -9.28 -13.27
N GLU A 718 18.05 -8.04 -13.66
CA GLU A 718 18.97 -7.77 -14.76
C GLU A 718 20.34 -8.34 -14.37
N SER A 719 20.54 -9.62 -14.64
CA SER A 719 21.82 -10.29 -14.44
C SER A 719 22.74 -9.85 -15.57
N SER A 720 23.97 -9.47 -15.22
CA SER A 720 24.98 -9.14 -16.23
C SER A 720 25.42 -10.44 -16.91
N HIS A 721 24.76 -10.83 -18.00
CA HIS A 721 25.08 -12.05 -18.77
C HIS A 721 26.48 -12.01 -19.40
N PHE A 722 27.08 -10.83 -19.55
CA PHE A 722 28.36 -10.63 -20.22
C PHE A 722 29.37 -9.97 -19.28
N ALA A 723 30.63 -10.41 -19.35
CA ALA A 723 31.75 -9.84 -18.62
C ALA A 723 32.87 -9.46 -19.62
N PRO A 724 33.12 -8.15 -19.86
CA PRO A 724 32.38 -6.99 -19.35
C PRO A 724 30.97 -6.85 -19.96
N PRO A 725 30.07 -6.02 -19.39
CA PRO A 725 28.74 -5.78 -19.97
C PRO A 725 28.78 -5.35 -21.44
N LEU A 726 27.80 -5.77 -22.26
CA LEU A 726 27.75 -5.48 -23.70
C LEU A 726 27.88 -3.99 -24.02
N SER A 727 27.24 -3.13 -23.23
CA SER A 727 27.33 -1.67 -23.40
C SER A 727 28.78 -1.16 -23.30
N LYS A 728 29.61 -1.77 -22.44
CA LYS A 728 31.04 -1.45 -22.37
C LYS A 728 31.83 -2.03 -23.54
N GLN A 729 31.49 -3.25 -23.99
CA GLN A 729 32.14 -3.86 -25.16
C GLN A 729 31.92 -3.02 -26.42
N ARG A 730 30.71 -2.47 -26.63
CA ARG A 730 30.42 -1.57 -27.75
C ARG A 730 31.23 -0.27 -27.71
N ILE A 731 31.39 0.31 -26.52
CA ILE A 731 32.25 1.49 -26.31
C ILE A 731 33.70 1.15 -26.66
N GLU A 732 34.20 -0.01 -26.23
CA GLU A 732 35.57 -0.45 -26.52
C GLU A 732 35.80 -0.68 -28.02
N PHE A 733 34.81 -1.23 -28.71
CA PHE A 733 34.86 -1.38 -30.17
C PHE A 733 34.98 -0.01 -30.85
N ALA A 734 34.13 0.95 -30.48
CA ALA A 734 34.21 2.32 -31.00
C ALA A 734 35.55 2.99 -30.69
N ARG A 735 36.12 2.75 -29.50
CA ARG A 735 37.45 3.24 -29.12
C ARG A 735 38.56 2.67 -30.01
N THR A 736 38.50 1.37 -30.30
CA THR A 736 39.44 0.71 -31.21
C THR A 736 39.39 1.33 -32.61
N MET A 737 38.18 1.67 -33.10
CA MET A 737 38.01 2.39 -34.36
C MET A 737 38.63 3.78 -34.35
N ILE A 738 38.43 4.55 -33.28
CA ILE A 738 38.99 5.90 -33.14
C ILE A 738 40.50 5.86 -33.22
N ASN A 739 41.13 4.93 -32.50
CA ASN A 739 42.58 4.77 -32.48
C ASN A 739 43.13 4.32 -33.83
N ALA A 740 42.49 3.35 -34.49
CA ALA A 740 42.96 2.83 -35.77
C ALA A 740 42.84 3.85 -36.92
N LEU A 741 41.90 4.80 -36.81
CA LEU A 741 41.71 5.88 -37.79
C LEU A 741 42.51 7.14 -37.48
N GLU A 742 43.13 7.23 -36.29
CA GLU A 742 43.65 8.48 -35.71
C GLU A 742 42.63 9.62 -35.84
N ALA A 743 41.35 9.31 -35.57
CA ALA A 743 40.24 10.21 -35.83
C ALA A 743 40.36 11.49 -34.99
N LYS A 744 40.08 12.64 -35.61
CA LYS A 744 40.04 13.96 -34.93
C LYS A 744 38.61 14.41 -34.64
N THR A 745 37.65 13.97 -35.44
CA THR A 745 36.25 14.37 -35.35
C THR A 745 35.33 13.17 -35.19
N LEU A 746 34.51 13.17 -34.13
CA LEU A 746 33.50 12.15 -33.84
C LEU A 746 32.09 12.75 -33.85
N VAL A 747 31.16 12.12 -34.55
CA VAL A 747 29.72 12.40 -34.47
C VAL A 747 28.98 11.17 -33.95
N ASP A 748 28.45 11.26 -32.74
CA ASP A 748 27.64 10.22 -32.10
C ASP A 748 26.14 10.46 -32.35
N LEU A 749 25.59 9.67 -33.27
CA LEU A 749 24.21 9.72 -33.75
C LEU A 749 23.34 8.86 -32.81
N GLY A 750 22.43 9.50 -32.07
CA GLY A 750 21.67 8.85 -31.00
C GLY A 750 22.48 8.68 -29.72
N CYS A 751 23.17 9.74 -29.29
CA CYS A 751 24.13 9.68 -28.18
C CYS A 751 23.48 9.44 -26.80
N GLY A 752 22.16 9.56 -26.68
CA GLY A 752 21.42 9.40 -25.43
C GLY A 752 21.91 10.34 -24.33
N SER A 753 22.37 9.78 -23.22
CA SER A 753 22.99 10.55 -22.13
C SER A 753 24.52 10.71 -22.31
N GLY A 754 25.07 10.46 -23.50
CA GLY A 754 26.47 10.67 -23.83
C GLY A 754 27.44 9.69 -23.15
N SER A 755 27.06 8.44 -22.92
CA SER A 755 27.91 7.45 -22.25
C SER A 755 29.20 7.14 -23.03
N LEU A 756 29.12 7.06 -24.37
CA LEU A 756 30.29 6.93 -25.24
C LEU A 756 31.21 8.15 -25.10
N LEU A 757 30.65 9.35 -25.26
CA LEU A 757 31.40 10.61 -25.16
C LEU A 757 32.08 10.77 -23.80
N GLU A 758 31.39 10.38 -22.72
CA GLU A 758 31.93 10.42 -21.36
C GLU A 758 33.04 9.39 -21.16
N ALA A 759 32.91 8.18 -21.71
CA ALA A 759 33.96 7.17 -21.65
C ALA A 759 35.22 7.64 -22.39
N LEU A 760 35.06 8.17 -23.61
CA LEU A 760 36.16 8.69 -24.41
C LEU A 760 36.86 9.88 -23.74
N LEU A 761 36.11 10.75 -23.05
CA LEU A 761 36.70 11.89 -22.35
C LEU A 761 37.64 11.50 -21.21
N ARG A 762 37.46 10.33 -20.59
CA ARG A 762 38.23 9.88 -19.41
C ARG A 762 39.57 9.25 -19.78
N GLU A 763 39.80 8.94 -21.05
CA GLU A 763 40.96 8.22 -21.52
C GLU A 763 41.65 8.96 -22.67
N PRO A 764 42.99 8.91 -22.77
CA PRO A 764 43.70 9.56 -23.86
C PRO A 764 43.27 9.02 -25.24
N ASN A 765 42.96 9.92 -26.16
CA ASN A 765 42.60 9.60 -27.54
C ASN A 765 42.96 10.77 -28.48
N THR A 766 42.85 10.56 -29.79
CA THR A 766 43.22 11.53 -30.83
C THR A 766 42.14 12.57 -31.16
N LEU A 767 40.96 12.48 -30.56
CA LEU A 767 39.83 13.35 -30.90
C LEU A 767 40.09 14.79 -30.45
N GLU A 768 39.78 15.73 -31.33
CA GLU A 768 39.77 17.17 -31.08
C GLU A 768 38.33 17.69 -30.91
N TYR A 769 37.37 17.10 -31.64
CA TYR A 769 35.96 17.53 -31.66
C TYR A 769 35.03 16.33 -31.48
N MET A 770 34.13 16.43 -30.50
CA MET A 770 33.06 15.46 -30.29
C MET A 770 31.69 16.10 -30.43
N ILE A 771 30.81 15.47 -31.17
CA ILE A 771 29.44 15.93 -31.37
C ILE A 771 28.49 14.80 -30.99
N GLY A 772 27.51 15.09 -30.13
CA GLY A 772 26.43 14.17 -29.80
C GLY A 772 25.09 14.70 -30.34
N ILE A 773 24.30 13.84 -30.96
CA ILE A 773 22.96 14.19 -31.48
C ILE A 773 21.93 13.25 -30.89
N ASP A 774 20.85 13.78 -30.33
CA ASP A 774 19.73 12.96 -29.88
C ASP A 774 18.40 13.72 -29.99
N ILE A 775 17.30 13.01 -30.18
CA ILE A 775 15.95 13.60 -30.15
C ILE A 775 15.46 13.87 -28.72
N SER A 776 16.02 13.19 -27.73
CA SER A 776 15.63 13.25 -26.32
C SER A 776 16.34 14.36 -25.59
N ARG A 777 15.69 15.53 -25.50
CA ARG A 777 16.15 16.65 -24.66
C ARG A 777 16.47 16.22 -23.23
N LYS A 778 15.70 15.30 -22.64
CA LYS A 778 15.96 14.78 -21.28
C LYS A 778 17.28 14.01 -21.19
N ALA A 779 17.63 13.22 -22.22
CA ALA A 779 18.88 12.48 -22.27
C ALA A 779 20.06 13.44 -22.47
N LEU A 780 19.95 14.40 -23.40
CA LEU A 780 20.95 15.43 -23.64
C LEU A 780 21.24 16.28 -22.39
N ILE A 781 20.22 16.66 -21.62
CA ILE A 781 20.42 17.39 -20.34
C ILE A 781 21.20 16.52 -19.33
N ARG A 782 20.94 15.21 -19.26
CA ARG A 782 21.73 14.30 -18.41
C ARG A 782 23.16 14.14 -18.92
N GLY A 783 23.35 14.05 -20.23
CA GLY A 783 24.68 13.96 -20.83
C GLY A 783 25.51 15.21 -20.62
N ALA A 784 24.92 16.40 -20.85
CA ALA A 784 25.56 17.68 -20.57
C ALA A 784 26.04 17.75 -19.11
N LYS A 785 25.21 17.34 -18.14
CA LYS A 785 25.59 17.26 -16.71
C LYS A 785 26.82 16.37 -16.49
N SER A 786 26.79 15.16 -17.05
CA SER A 786 27.85 14.16 -16.86
C SER A 786 29.17 14.61 -17.50
N LEU A 787 29.09 15.14 -18.71
CA LEU A 787 30.23 15.63 -19.48
C LEU A 787 30.85 16.87 -18.84
N SER A 788 30.05 17.86 -18.42
CA SER A 788 30.56 19.03 -17.71
C SER A 788 31.25 18.65 -16.40
N ALA A 789 30.69 17.70 -15.64
CA ALA A 789 31.31 17.20 -14.41
C ALA A 789 32.60 16.41 -14.68
N SER A 790 32.70 15.71 -15.82
CA SER A 790 33.90 14.99 -16.22
C SER A 790 34.99 15.92 -16.77
N LEU A 791 34.63 16.96 -17.51
CA LEU A 791 35.53 18.02 -17.99
C LEU A 791 36.17 18.80 -16.82
N ALA A 792 35.45 18.98 -15.72
CA ALA A 792 35.96 19.66 -14.53
C ALA A 792 37.04 18.85 -13.76
N LYS A 793 37.25 17.57 -14.09
CA LYS A 793 38.24 16.71 -13.42
C LYS A 793 39.60 16.80 -14.14
N GLN A 794 40.70 16.76 -13.37
CA GLN A 794 42.07 16.89 -13.88
C GLN A 794 42.55 15.79 -14.85
N ASN A 795 41.75 14.74 -15.10
CA ASN A 795 42.10 13.60 -15.97
C ASN A 795 41.33 13.61 -17.31
N ALA A 796 40.70 14.73 -17.70
CA ALA A 796 40.05 14.82 -19.01
C ALA A 796 41.07 14.78 -20.16
N ALA A 797 40.76 14.08 -21.25
CA ALA A 797 41.61 13.99 -22.43
C ALA A 797 41.96 15.39 -22.98
N HIS A 798 43.23 15.80 -22.82
CA HIS A 798 43.70 17.15 -23.15
C HIS A 798 43.62 17.51 -24.65
N SER A 799 43.44 16.52 -25.52
CA SER A 799 43.27 16.69 -26.97
C SER A 799 41.92 17.30 -27.35
N ILE A 800 40.89 17.12 -26.51
CA ILE A 800 39.52 17.54 -26.82
C ILE A 800 39.36 19.05 -26.66
N GLN A 801 39.12 19.73 -27.78
CA GLN A 801 38.94 21.18 -27.85
C GLN A 801 37.47 21.58 -27.65
N SER A 802 36.52 20.77 -28.14
CA SER A 802 35.10 21.03 -27.93
C SER A 802 34.24 19.77 -27.92
N ILE A 803 33.17 19.83 -27.12
CA ILE A 803 32.09 18.85 -27.09
C ILE A 803 30.79 19.60 -27.33
N THR A 804 30.05 19.25 -28.38
CA THR A 804 28.79 19.91 -28.74
C THR A 804 27.65 18.91 -28.74
N LEU A 805 26.53 19.26 -28.12
CA LEU A 805 25.32 18.43 -28.10
C LEU A 805 24.19 19.12 -28.89
N TYR A 806 23.56 18.40 -29.80
CA TYR A 806 22.45 18.87 -30.62
C TYR A 806 21.17 18.09 -30.34
N GLU A 807 20.08 18.81 -30.12
CA GLU A 807 18.72 18.25 -30.16
C GLU A 807 18.26 18.18 -31.60
N GLY A 808 18.04 16.98 -32.13
CA GLY A 808 17.65 16.81 -33.52
C GLY A 808 17.49 15.35 -33.96
N SER A 809 16.76 15.14 -35.05
CA SER A 809 16.63 13.82 -35.67
C SER A 809 17.80 13.55 -36.61
N ILE A 810 18.42 12.37 -36.48
CA ILE A 810 19.50 11.90 -37.35
C ILE A 810 19.03 11.60 -38.80
N SER A 811 17.71 11.55 -39.01
CA SER A 811 17.09 11.43 -40.34
C SER A 811 16.93 12.77 -41.06
N ALA A 812 17.28 13.89 -40.40
CA ALA A 812 17.24 15.24 -40.96
C ALA A 812 18.68 15.75 -41.21
N MET A 813 18.85 16.53 -42.29
CA MET A 813 20.15 17.10 -42.65
C MET A 813 20.47 18.34 -41.81
N ASP A 814 21.68 18.40 -41.28
CA ASP A 814 22.26 19.60 -40.70
C ASP A 814 23.57 19.97 -41.41
N LEU A 815 23.66 21.21 -41.92
CA LEU A 815 24.83 21.68 -42.67
C LEU A 815 26.08 21.86 -41.80
N ARG A 816 25.92 21.93 -40.47
CA ARG A 816 27.02 22.14 -39.52
C ARG A 816 27.93 20.92 -39.34
N LEU A 817 27.51 19.74 -39.81
CA LEU A 817 28.08 18.46 -39.39
C LEU A 817 28.85 17.71 -40.48
N ARG A 818 29.24 18.38 -41.57
CA ARG A 818 29.78 17.70 -42.76
C ARG A 818 31.17 17.08 -42.53
N SER A 819 31.34 15.89 -43.12
CA SER A 819 32.60 15.16 -43.30
C SER A 819 33.39 14.83 -42.03
N PRO A 820 32.76 14.24 -40.99
CA PRO A 820 33.51 13.77 -39.82
C PRO A 820 34.39 12.56 -40.16
N ASP A 821 35.45 12.36 -39.39
CA ASP A 821 36.33 11.19 -39.53
C ASP A 821 35.60 9.91 -39.14
N LEU A 822 34.86 9.96 -38.03
CA LEU A 822 34.03 8.85 -37.55
C LEU A 822 32.63 9.33 -37.18
N ALA A 823 31.63 8.62 -37.67
CA ALA A 823 30.26 8.71 -37.16
C ALA A 823 29.90 7.39 -36.47
N THR A 824 29.27 7.44 -35.30
CA THR A 824 28.78 6.26 -34.56
C THR A 824 27.26 6.29 -34.47
N CYS A 825 26.63 5.13 -34.58
CA CYS A 825 25.18 4.92 -34.47
C CYS A 825 24.99 3.60 -33.71
N ILE A 826 25.18 3.65 -32.39
CA ILE A 826 25.30 2.46 -31.52
C ILE A 826 23.95 2.20 -30.85
N GLU A 827 23.27 1.12 -31.23
CA GLU A 827 21.95 0.72 -30.71
C GLU A 827 20.89 1.81 -30.90
N VAL A 828 20.67 2.22 -32.16
CA VAL A 828 19.78 3.35 -32.50
C VAL A 828 18.79 2.99 -33.58
N VAL A 829 19.24 2.24 -34.59
CA VAL A 829 18.44 1.93 -35.79
C VAL A 829 17.18 1.14 -35.43
N GLU A 830 17.27 0.24 -34.46
CA GLU A 830 16.16 -0.58 -33.93
C GLU A 830 15.06 0.24 -33.26
N HIS A 831 15.33 1.49 -32.85
CA HIS A 831 14.33 2.38 -32.26
C HIS A 831 13.64 3.27 -33.30
N MET A 832 14.06 3.21 -34.57
CA MET A 832 13.55 4.08 -35.63
C MET A 832 12.28 3.50 -36.27
N ASP A 833 11.30 4.37 -36.49
CA ASP A 833 10.16 4.02 -37.35
C ASP A 833 10.63 3.82 -38.82
N PRO A 834 9.89 3.06 -39.66
CA PRO A 834 10.35 2.68 -41.01
C PRO A 834 10.71 3.85 -41.93
N GLU A 835 9.94 4.95 -41.88
CA GLU A 835 10.13 6.10 -42.77
C GLU A 835 11.41 6.92 -42.44
N PRO A 836 11.69 7.25 -41.16
CA PRO A 836 13.00 7.77 -40.75
C PRO A 836 14.18 6.86 -41.10
N LEU A 837 14.04 5.54 -40.91
CA LEU A 837 15.10 4.57 -41.20
C LEU A 837 15.49 4.57 -42.69
N ARG A 838 14.49 4.63 -43.59
CA ARG A 838 14.70 4.70 -45.05
C ARG A 838 15.46 5.96 -45.49
N LYS A 839 15.37 7.04 -44.71
CA LYS A 839 16.08 8.32 -44.96
C LYS A 839 17.50 8.34 -44.42
N LEU A 840 17.89 7.35 -43.60
CA LEU A 840 19.17 7.35 -42.88
C LEU A 840 20.36 7.31 -43.84
N GLY A 841 20.36 6.40 -44.82
CA GLY A 841 21.44 6.31 -45.81
C GLY A 841 21.68 7.63 -46.57
N LYS A 842 20.60 8.29 -47.02
CA LYS A 842 20.70 9.61 -47.68
C LYS A 842 21.21 10.70 -46.76
N SER A 843 20.84 10.65 -45.47
CA SER A 843 21.18 11.68 -44.48
C SER A 843 22.61 11.54 -43.98
N ILE A 844 23.07 10.30 -43.75
CA ILE A 844 24.41 10.02 -43.25
C ILE A 844 25.38 9.87 -44.42
N LEU A 845 25.26 8.83 -45.23
CA LEU A 845 26.23 8.55 -46.31
C LEU A 845 26.15 9.58 -47.45
N GLY A 846 24.97 10.10 -47.77
CA GLY A 846 24.79 11.07 -48.87
C GLY A 846 25.01 12.54 -48.50
N LYS A 847 24.92 12.91 -47.21
CA LYS A 847 24.93 14.33 -46.78
C LYS A 847 25.91 14.63 -45.65
N LEU A 848 25.98 13.77 -44.63
CA LEU A 848 27.02 13.85 -43.59
C LEU A 848 28.38 13.45 -44.16
N VAL A 849 28.41 12.43 -45.03
CA VAL A 849 29.58 11.89 -45.74
C VAL A 849 30.77 11.63 -44.80
N PRO A 850 30.61 10.80 -43.75
CA PRO A 850 31.71 10.46 -42.84
C PRO A 850 32.79 9.64 -43.56
N LYS A 851 34.06 9.74 -43.15
CA LYS A 851 35.10 8.81 -43.66
C LYS A 851 34.78 7.37 -43.26
N VAL A 852 34.37 7.18 -42.01
CA VAL A 852 33.89 5.90 -41.48
C VAL A 852 32.58 6.09 -40.72
N TRP A 853 31.60 5.22 -40.95
CA TRP A 853 30.36 5.13 -40.19
C TRP A 853 30.22 3.77 -39.52
N LEU A 854 30.04 3.77 -38.21
CA LEU A 854 29.85 2.58 -37.40
C LEU A 854 28.39 2.47 -36.96
N VAL A 855 27.74 1.36 -37.28
CA VAL A 855 26.36 1.05 -36.89
C VAL A 855 26.35 -0.21 -36.04
N SER A 856 25.73 -0.19 -34.87
CA SER A 856 25.43 -1.41 -34.11
C SER A 856 23.93 -1.60 -33.92
N THR A 857 23.53 -2.86 -33.78
CA THR A 857 22.16 -3.25 -33.48
C THR A 857 22.14 -4.65 -32.82
N PRO A 858 21.12 -4.97 -32.02
CA PRO A 858 20.94 -6.32 -31.48
C PRO A 858 20.87 -7.39 -32.59
N ASN A 859 21.41 -8.57 -32.29
CA ASN A 859 21.17 -9.78 -33.06
C ASN A 859 20.00 -10.57 -32.44
N ILE A 860 18.88 -10.66 -33.14
CA ILE A 860 17.69 -11.37 -32.66
C ILE A 860 17.96 -12.88 -32.46
N GLU A 861 18.88 -13.46 -33.24
CA GLU A 861 19.28 -14.87 -33.13
C GLU A 861 19.92 -15.18 -31.77
N TYR A 862 20.50 -14.18 -31.09
CA TYR A 862 21.12 -14.37 -29.77
C TYR A 862 20.11 -14.28 -28.61
N ASN A 863 18.87 -13.83 -28.85
CA ASN A 863 17.87 -13.61 -27.78
C ASN A 863 17.50 -14.87 -26.99
N PRO A 864 17.37 -16.08 -27.60
CA PRO A 864 17.13 -17.31 -26.86
C PRO A 864 18.21 -17.58 -25.79
N VAL A 865 19.49 -17.34 -26.13
CA VAL A 865 20.62 -17.55 -25.22
C VAL A 865 20.58 -16.61 -24.02
N ILE A 866 20.22 -15.33 -24.23
CA ILE A 866 20.03 -14.36 -23.14
C ILE A 866 18.92 -14.79 -22.18
N ARG A 867 17.92 -15.53 -22.68
CA ARG A 867 16.80 -16.07 -21.88
C ARG A 867 17.13 -17.40 -21.19
N GLY A 868 18.35 -17.91 -21.36
CA GLY A 868 18.80 -19.18 -20.77
C GLY A 868 18.36 -20.42 -21.55
N LEU A 869 17.96 -20.27 -22.82
CA LEU A 869 17.66 -21.39 -23.71
C LEU A 869 18.93 -21.86 -24.44
N GLU A 870 19.01 -23.16 -24.75
CA GLU A 870 20.09 -23.70 -25.59
C GLU A 870 19.96 -23.20 -27.04
N TRP A 871 21.09 -22.90 -27.68
CA TRP A 871 21.12 -22.56 -29.09
C TRP A 871 20.93 -23.81 -29.94
N ASP A 872 20.09 -23.70 -30.97
CA ASP A 872 19.77 -24.77 -31.92
C ASP A 872 19.72 -24.17 -33.34
N PRO A 873 20.65 -24.54 -34.24
CA PRO A 873 20.72 -24.04 -35.62
C PRO A 873 19.52 -24.41 -36.50
N GLU A 874 18.65 -25.35 -36.13
CA GLU A 874 17.47 -25.68 -36.95
C GLU A 874 16.20 -24.94 -36.52
N SER A 875 16.06 -24.67 -35.22
CA SER A 875 14.87 -23.99 -34.67
C SER A 875 15.05 -22.50 -34.40
N ASN A 876 16.29 -22.03 -34.15
CA ASN A 876 16.58 -20.64 -33.78
C ASN A 876 17.28 -19.82 -34.89
N SER A 877 17.95 -20.47 -35.84
CA SER A 877 18.43 -19.82 -37.06
C SER A 877 17.25 -19.57 -37.98
N LEU A 878 16.83 -18.31 -38.10
CA LEU A 878 15.76 -17.86 -39.01
C LEU A 878 16.16 -17.95 -40.50
N ASN A 879 16.90 -19.00 -40.90
CA ASN A 879 17.47 -19.21 -42.25
C ASN A 879 16.45 -19.61 -43.34
N LYS A 880 15.16 -19.29 -43.18
CA LYS A 880 14.21 -19.39 -44.29
C LYS A 880 14.23 -18.07 -45.07
N PRO A 881 14.39 -18.07 -46.41
CA PRO A 881 14.21 -16.87 -47.21
C PRO A 881 12.73 -16.45 -47.16
N GLY A 882 12.39 -15.57 -46.23
CA GLY A 882 11.12 -14.85 -46.12
C GLY A 882 11.21 -13.49 -46.81
N PRO A 883 10.08 -12.90 -47.23
CA PRO A 883 10.03 -11.93 -48.33
C PRO A 883 10.65 -10.57 -47.93
N THR A 884 11.42 -10.01 -48.87
CA THR A 884 11.79 -8.59 -49.07
C THR A 884 11.57 -7.64 -47.88
N VAL A 885 12.66 -7.10 -47.33
CA VAL A 885 12.99 -5.80 -46.66
C VAL A 885 11.87 -4.87 -46.08
N PHE A 886 10.59 -5.04 -46.40
CA PHE A 886 9.43 -4.38 -45.82
C PHE A 886 8.31 -5.42 -45.59
N PRO A 887 7.82 -5.63 -44.36
CA PRO A 887 6.72 -6.53 -44.12
C PRO A 887 5.45 -6.02 -44.84
N GLU A 888 4.92 -6.79 -45.78
CA GLU A 888 3.57 -6.54 -46.31
C GLU A 888 2.54 -6.75 -45.19
N LEU A 889 1.79 -5.68 -44.90
CA LEU A 889 0.73 -5.63 -43.90
C LEU A 889 -0.50 -6.40 -44.37
N THR A 890 -0.51 -7.73 -44.21
CA THR A 890 -1.75 -8.53 -44.29
C THR A 890 -1.75 -9.60 -43.20
N ASP A 891 -2.46 -9.29 -42.11
CA ASP A 891 -2.85 -10.10 -40.92
C ASP A 891 -2.16 -9.75 -39.59
N SER A 892 -2.44 -8.53 -39.13
CA SER A 892 -1.74 -7.76 -38.10
C SER A 892 -2.22 -7.96 -36.63
N LYS A 893 -2.81 -9.10 -36.26
CA LYS A 893 -3.26 -9.28 -34.86
C LYS A 893 -2.82 -10.54 -34.13
N LYS A 894 -2.42 -11.61 -34.84
CA LYS A 894 -1.93 -12.86 -34.20
C LYS A 894 -0.42 -13.02 -34.27
N LEU A 895 0.25 -12.45 -35.28
CA LEU A 895 1.71 -12.47 -35.40
C LEU A 895 2.38 -11.43 -34.47
N MET A 896 1.76 -10.25 -34.34
CA MET A 896 2.29 -9.16 -33.51
C MET A 896 2.42 -9.53 -32.02
N ASP A 897 1.55 -10.39 -31.47
CA ASP A 897 1.62 -10.78 -30.06
C ASP A 897 2.74 -11.80 -29.77
N MET A 898 3.21 -12.57 -30.76
CA MET A 898 4.31 -13.53 -30.61
C MET A 898 5.68 -12.91 -30.94
N GLU A 899 5.75 -12.01 -31.93
CA GLU A 899 7.00 -11.37 -32.35
C GLU A 899 7.43 -10.24 -31.40
N THR A 900 6.48 -9.46 -30.83
CA THR A 900 6.81 -8.43 -29.82
C THR A 900 7.24 -9.03 -28.47
N GLN A 901 6.92 -10.30 -28.21
CA GLN A 901 7.40 -11.01 -27.02
C GLN A 901 8.87 -11.44 -27.13
N ASN A 902 9.50 -11.33 -28.31
CA ASN A 902 10.85 -11.82 -28.55
C ASN A 902 11.96 -10.75 -28.62
N LEU A 903 11.62 -9.47 -28.51
CA LEU A 903 12.61 -8.38 -28.47
C LEU A 903 13.30 -8.28 -27.09
N ARG A 904 14.53 -7.76 -27.05
CA ARG A 904 15.29 -7.51 -25.81
C ARG A 904 14.71 -6.36 -25.00
N ASN A 905 14.15 -5.35 -25.67
CA ASN A 905 13.62 -4.16 -25.04
C ASN A 905 12.25 -3.80 -25.64
N HIS A 906 11.35 -3.26 -24.81
CA HIS A 906 9.98 -2.92 -25.19
C HIS A 906 9.89 -1.66 -26.07
N ASP A 907 10.96 -0.88 -26.15
CA ASP A 907 11.06 0.31 -27.00
C ASP A 907 11.71 0.03 -28.38
N HIS A 908 12.12 -1.22 -28.65
CA HIS A 908 12.58 -1.63 -29.97
C HIS A 908 11.39 -1.74 -30.93
N ARG A 909 11.56 -1.24 -32.16
CA ARG A 909 10.60 -1.38 -33.26
C ARG A 909 10.77 -2.69 -34.01
N PHE A 910 12.01 -3.17 -34.10
CA PHE A 910 12.43 -4.42 -34.74
C PHE A 910 13.80 -4.84 -34.17
N GLU A 911 14.20 -6.09 -34.36
CA GLU A 911 15.57 -6.56 -34.18
C GLU A 911 15.93 -7.45 -35.38
N TRP A 912 17.07 -7.20 -36.02
CA TRP A 912 17.46 -7.91 -37.23
C TRP A 912 18.18 -9.23 -36.92
N THR A 913 18.00 -10.18 -37.84
CA THR A 913 18.91 -11.32 -38.03
C THR A 913 20.25 -10.86 -38.61
N ARG A 914 21.26 -11.74 -38.61
CA ARG A 914 22.54 -11.48 -39.28
C ARG A 914 22.36 -11.26 -40.78
N ALA A 915 21.47 -12.02 -41.41
CA ALA A 915 21.19 -11.93 -42.83
C ALA A 915 20.55 -10.58 -43.21
N GLU A 916 19.48 -10.18 -42.51
CA GLU A 916 18.78 -8.92 -42.77
C GLU A 916 19.68 -7.70 -42.56
N PHE A 917 20.46 -7.70 -41.47
CA PHE A 917 21.39 -6.60 -41.19
C PHE A 917 22.48 -6.49 -42.27
N ARG A 918 23.01 -7.64 -42.74
CA ARG A 918 24.01 -7.69 -43.82
C ARG A 918 23.46 -7.21 -45.15
N GLU A 919 22.25 -7.62 -45.51
CA GLU A 919 21.59 -7.19 -46.74
C GLU A 919 21.35 -5.68 -46.73
N TRP A 920 20.75 -5.16 -45.65
CA TRP A 920 20.51 -3.73 -45.46
C TRP A 920 21.80 -2.91 -45.58
N ALA A 921 22.84 -3.30 -44.85
CA ALA A 921 24.10 -2.56 -44.83
C ALA A 921 24.82 -2.61 -46.18
N SER A 922 24.83 -3.78 -46.85
CA SER A 922 25.47 -3.94 -48.17
C SER A 922 24.77 -3.12 -49.25
N LEU A 923 23.44 -3.07 -49.23
CA LEU A 923 22.64 -2.24 -50.15
C LEU A 923 22.99 -0.75 -49.97
N LEU A 924 23.01 -0.26 -48.72
CA LEU A 924 23.39 1.13 -48.43
C LEU A 924 24.83 1.44 -48.89
N ALA A 925 25.78 0.54 -48.62
CA ALA A 925 27.18 0.75 -48.99
C ALA A 925 27.34 0.92 -50.52
N SER A 926 26.73 0.01 -51.29
CA SER A 926 26.77 0.04 -52.75
C SER A 926 26.13 1.30 -53.35
N GLN A 927 25.04 1.79 -52.77
CA GLN A 927 24.30 2.95 -53.26
C GLN A 927 25.07 4.28 -53.12
N TYR A 928 25.89 4.41 -52.07
CA TYR A 928 26.54 5.68 -51.71
C TYR A 928 28.07 5.69 -51.88
N GLY A 929 28.65 4.64 -52.48
CA GLY A 929 30.09 4.58 -52.72
C GLY A 929 30.91 4.31 -51.45
N TYR A 930 30.40 3.43 -50.59
CA TYR A 930 31.09 2.92 -49.40
C TYR A 930 31.36 1.42 -49.57
N GLN A 931 32.35 0.93 -48.85
CA GLN A 931 32.52 -0.49 -48.58
C GLN A 931 32.03 -0.77 -47.15
N VAL A 932 31.58 -1.99 -46.88
CA VAL A 932 31.11 -2.39 -45.54
C VAL A 932 31.82 -3.66 -45.06
N ARG A 933 32.16 -3.70 -43.77
CA ARG A 933 32.64 -4.90 -43.06
C ARG A 933 31.77 -5.17 -41.84
N PHE A 934 31.56 -6.46 -41.53
CA PHE A 934 30.77 -6.90 -40.39
C PHE A 934 31.67 -7.37 -39.25
N ALA A 935 31.23 -7.10 -38.03
CA ALA A 935 31.85 -7.52 -36.78
C ALA A 935 30.77 -7.56 -35.69
N GLY A 936 31.16 -7.81 -34.45
CA GLY A 936 30.24 -7.71 -33.33
C GLY A 936 30.91 -7.86 -31.98
N VAL A 937 30.10 -7.84 -30.92
CA VAL A 937 30.53 -8.03 -29.53
C VAL A 937 29.56 -8.95 -28.77
N GLY A 938 30.04 -9.59 -27.70
CA GLY A 938 29.21 -10.43 -26.84
C GLY A 938 29.01 -11.86 -27.32
N GLY A 939 30.05 -12.52 -27.85
CA GLY A 939 29.97 -13.90 -28.30
C GLY A 939 31.26 -14.33 -29.00
N ASP A 940 31.33 -15.60 -29.41
CA ASP A 940 32.39 -16.15 -30.24
C ASP A 940 32.07 -15.87 -31.72
N GLY A 941 33.11 -15.68 -32.55
CA GLY A 941 33.06 -15.00 -33.87
C GLY A 941 32.07 -15.51 -34.93
N GLU A 942 32.03 -14.81 -36.08
CA GLU A 942 31.00 -14.95 -37.12
C GLU A 942 31.02 -16.26 -37.93
N ASP A 943 32.09 -17.06 -37.83
CA ASP A 943 32.38 -18.14 -38.78
C ASP A 943 32.02 -19.56 -38.28
N ASP A 944 31.20 -19.69 -37.23
CA ASP A 944 30.68 -20.99 -36.77
C ASP A 944 29.16 -21.07 -36.91
N ASP A 945 28.68 -21.90 -37.85
CA ASP A 945 27.24 -22.16 -38.07
C ASP A 945 26.57 -22.83 -36.85
N ASN A 946 27.36 -23.38 -35.91
CA ASN A 946 26.88 -23.89 -34.63
C ASN A 946 26.79 -22.82 -33.53
N SER A 947 27.04 -21.54 -33.85
CA SER A 947 26.96 -20.42 -32.91
C SER A 947 25.86 -19.43 -33.29
N PRO A 948 25.18 -18.79 -32.32
CA PRO A 948 24.30 -17.64 -32.57
C PRO A 948 25.06 -16.41 -33.11
N GLY A 949 26.39 -16.47 -33.18
CA GLY A 949 27.27 -15.35 -33.52
C GLY A 949 27.36 -14.33 -32.39
N PHE A 950 27.55 -13.06 -32.73
CA PHE A 950 27.63 -11.99 -31.75
C PHE A 950 26.26 -11.58 -31.20
N ALA A 951 26.19 -11.25 -29.91
CA ALA A 951 24.98 -10.69 -29.30
C ALA A 951 24.65 -9.29 -29.83
N THR A 952 25.67 -8.47 -30.09
CA THR A 952 25.53 -7.21 -30.84
C THR A 952 26.26 -7.35 -32.16
N GLN A 953 25.56 -7.09 -33.26
CA GLN A 953 26.15 -7.06 -34.60
C GLN A 953 26.48 -5.62 -35.00
N ILE A 954 27.60 -5.44 -35.71
CA ILE A 954 28.21 -4.16 -36.03
C ILE A 954 28.57 -4.12 -37.52
N ALA A 955 28.17 -3.07 -38.22
CA ALA A 955 28.58 -2.78 -39.59
C ALA A 955 29.48 -1.54 -39.60
N VAL A 956 30.64 -1.66 -40.25
CA VAL A 956 31.62 -0.59 -40.41
C VAL A 956 31.66 -0.20 -41.88
N PHE A 957 31.12 0.97 -42.21
CA PHE A 957 31.14 1.55 -43.53
C PHE A 957 32.38 2.44 -43.70
N ALA A 958 33.17 2.23 -44.74
CA ALA A 958 34.31 3.09 -45.09
C ALA A 958 34.11 3.70 -46.49
N HIS A 959 34.31 5.01 -46.62
CA HIS A 959 34.17 5.69 -47.91
C HIS A 959 35.20 5.14 -48.91
N ASN A 960 34.82 4.97 -50.18
CA ASN A 960 35.73 4.52 -51.22
C ASN A 960 36.98 5.43 -51.26
N GLY A 961 38.16 4.86 -51.00
CA GLY A 961 39.43 5.58 -50.88
C GLY A 961 40.00 5.67 -49.46
N VAL A 962 39.27 5.23 -48.44
CA VAL A 962 39.77 5.05 -47.07
C VAL A 962 40.26 3.62 -46.91
N VAL A 963 41.50 3.43 -46.42
CA VAL A 963 42.01 2.10 -46.07
C VAL A 963 41.23 1.61 -44.86
N PHE A 964 40.60 0.44 -44.97
CA PHE A 964 39.92 -0.14 -43.82
C PHE A 964 40.91 -0.42 -42.69
N PRO A 965 40.57 -0.07 -41.45
CA PRO A 965 41.29 -0.55 -40.28
C PRO A 965 41.35 -2.08 -40.26
N THR A 966 42.52 -2.63 -39.95
CA THR A 966 42.68 -4.07 -39.70
C THR A 966 42.19 -4.37 -38.29
N PHE A 967 41.13 -5.18 -38.17
CA PHE A 967 40.64 -5.66 -36.89
C PHE A 967 41.36 -6.98 -36.56
N CYS A 968 42.46 -6.93 -35.82
CA CYS A 968 43.05 -8.16 -35.26
C CYS A 968 42.13 -8.67 -34.15
N GLN A 969 41.41 -9.78 -34.38
CA GLN A 969 40.88 -10.61 -33.29
C GLN A 969 42.04 -11.44 -32.71
N GLU A 970 42.88 -10.83 -31.87
CA GLU A 970 43.77 -11.61 -31.02
C GLU A 970 43.09 -11.89 -29.68
N ALA A 971 42.48 -13.07 -29.60
CA ALA A 971 42.24 -13.77 -28.34
C ALA A 971 42.67 -15.23 -28.48
N GLY A 972 43.99 -15.46 -28.41
CA GLY A 972 44.59 -16.69 -27.89
C GLY A 972 44.56 -17.96 -28.73
N VAL A 973 45.48 -18.10 -29.70
CA VAL A 973 46.09 -19.40 -30.05
C VAL A 973 47.58 -19.21 -30.33
N SER A 974 48.38 -20.12 -29.78
CA SER A 974 49.84 -20.19 -29.82
C SER A 974 50.45 -20.21 -31.23
N LYS A 975 51.64 -19.59 -31.33
CA LYS A 975 52.66 -19.71 -32.41
C LYS A 975 52.52 -20.94 -33.31
N CYS A 976 52.57 -20.71 -34.63
CA CYS A 976 53.12 -21.64 -35.61
C CYS A 976 53.93 -20.85 -36.64
N ASP A 977 55.14 -21.35 -36.92
CA ASP A 977 56.15 -20.78 -37.81
C ASP A 977 55.75 -20.79 -39.29
N GLY A 978 56.35 -19.87 -40.06
CA GLY A 978 57.01 -20.15 -41.35
C GLY A 978 56.19 -20.60 -42.57
N SER A 979 56.24 -19.75 -43.62
CA SER A 979 56.05 -20.03 -45.05
C SER A 979 54.72 -20.63 -45.52
N ASP A 980 53.95 -19.87 -46.30
CA ASP A 980 53.81 -20.15 -47.74
C ASP A 980 52.95 -19.11 -48.50
N SER A 981 53.40 -18.90 -49.75
CA SER A 981 52.81 -18.26 -50.94
C SER A 981 51.47 -17.50 -50.90
N VAL A 982 51.54 -16.29 -51.46
CA VAL A 982 50.42 -15.48 -52.01
C VAL A 982 49.68 -16.22 -53.14
N PRO A 983 48.35 -16.34 -53.10
CA PRO A 983 47.54 -16.58 -54.30
C PRO A 983 46.98 -15.25 -54.82
N THR A 984 47.32 -14.97 -56.07
CA THR A 984 46.85 -13.89 -56.93
C THR A 984 45.33 -13.92 -57.11
N ALA A 985 44.72 -12.73 -57.07
CA ALA A 985 43.33 -12.49 -57.44
C ALA A 985 43.08 -12.96 -58.88
N THR A 986 42.09 -13.82 -59.06
CA THR A 986 41.60 -14.25 -60.37
C THR A 986 40.64 -13.19 -60.90
N GLU A 987 41.00 -12.61 -62.03
CA GLU A 987 40.16 -11.75 -62.87
C GLU A 987 38.87 -12.49 -63.26
N VAL A 988 37.73 -11.82 -63.11
CA VAL A 988 36.51 -12.16 -63.84
C VAL A 988 36.25 -11.02 -64.82
N GLU A 989 36.35 -11.34 -66.10
CA GLU A 989 36.18 -10.44 -67.25
C GLU A 989 34.82 -9.71 -67.23
N MET A 990 34.88 -8.39 -67.30
CA MET A 990 33.75 -7.56 -67.72
C MET A 990 33.52 -7.74 -69.22
N THR A 991 32.36 -8.27 -69.60
CA THR A 991 31.86 -8.12 -70.98
C THR A 991 30.93 -6.92 -71.05
N ASP A 992 31.39 -5.93 -71.81
CA ASP A 992 30.73 -4.66 -72.10
C ASP A 992 29.64 -4.88 -73.17
N LYS A 993 28.37 -4.66 -72.82
CA LYS A 993 27.31 -4.34 -73.79
C LYS A 993 26.36 -3.29 -73.19
N ARG A 994 26.66 -2.03 -73.50
CA ARG A 994 25.66 -0.95 -73.57
C ARG A 994 24.47 -1.35 -74.44
N LEU A 995 23.26 -1.14 -73.92
CA LEU A 995 22.11 -0.66 -74.70
C LEU A 995 21.14 0.07 -73.77
N GLU A 996 20.75 1.25 -74.21
CA GLU A 996 19.88 2.24 -73.59
C GLU A 996 18.46 1.70 -73.39
N THR A 997 17.86 1.97 -72.23
CA THR A 997 16.47 2.43 -72.09
C THR A 997 16.26 2.90 -70.65
N GLU A 998 16.09 4.22 -70.47
CA GLU A 998 15.50 4.79 -69.26
C GLU A 998 14.05 4.31 -69.14
N GLN A 999 13.73 3.51 -68.11
CA GLN A 999 12.36 3.34 -67.64
C GLN A 999 12.31 3.53 -66.13
N ASP A 1000 11.58 4.58 -65.77
CA ASP A 1000 11.23 5.05 -64.44
C ASP A 1000 10.34 4.02 -63.71
N PRO A 1001 10.75 3.49 -62.53
CA PRO A 1001 9.94 2.56 -61.73
C PRO A 1001 8.63 3.16 -61.18
N VAL A 1002 8.40 4.47 -61.35
CA VAL A 1002 7.26 5.19 -60.74
C VAL A 1002 5.93 4.97 -61.48
N SER A 1003 5.92 4.23 -62.60
CA SER A 1003 4.73 4.10 -63.45
C SER A 1003 3.77 2.96 -63.08
N GLN A 1004 4.23 1.92 -62.36
CA GLN A 1004 3.40 0.72 -62.09
C GLN A 1004 2.61 0.75 -60.77
N LEU A 1005 2.76 1.78 -59.94
CA LEU A 1005 2.10 1.87 -58.62
C LEU A 1005 0.92 2.85 -58.55
N LYS A 1006 0.48 3.41 -59.69
CA LYS A 1006 -0.62 4.40 -59.71
C LYS A 1006 -2.04 3.83 -59.86
N GLU A 1007 -2.22 2.52 -60.05
CA GLU A 1007 -3.55 1.95 -60.28
C GLU A 1007 -4.23 1.27 -59.08
N LEU A 1008 -3.61 1.24 -57.89
CA LEU A 1008 -4.17 0.53 -56.72
C LEU A 1008 -4.75 1.40 -55.60
N TRP A 1009 -4.80 2.71 -55.76
CA TRP A 1009 -5.28 3.62 -54.70
C TRP A 1009 -6.35 4.59 -55.21
N GLN A 1010 -7.54 4.05 -55.48
CA GLN A 1010 -8.79 4.78 -55.34
C GLN A 1010 -9.60 4.12 -54.21
N TRP A 1011 -10.41 4.93 -53.50
CA TRP A 1011 -11.20 4.63 -52.30
C TRP A 1011 -10.36 4.74 -51.00
N THR A 1012 -10.48 5.72 -50.10
CA THR A 1012 -11.57 6.65 -49.74
C THR A 1012 -11.02 7.89 -49.02
N SER A 1013 -11.61 9.05 -49.30
CA SER A 1013 -11.76 10.23 -48.40
C SER A 1013 -13.17 10.79 -48.68
N PRO A 1014 -13.84 11.64 -47.85
CA PRO A 1014 -13.35 12.41 -46.71
C PRO A 1014 -14.29 12.53 -45.48
N ALA A 1015 -13.75 12.87 -44.31
CA ALA A 1015 -14.39 13.81 -43.37
C ALA A 1015 -13.36 14.37 -42.38
N HIS A 1016 -13.51 15.66 -42.09
CA HIS A 1016 -12.50 16.61 -41.61
C HIS A 1016 -12.71 16.90 -40.09
N PRO A 1017 -12.08 17.92 -39.46
CA PRO A 1017 -11.21 17.78 -38.28
C PRO A 1017 -11.73 18.48 -37.00
N ALA A 1018 -11.17 18.15 -35.84
CA ALA A 1018 -11.12 19.00 -34.63
C ALA A 1018 -10.26 18.26 -33.59
N ALA A 1019 -9.41 18.84 -32.76
CA ALA A 1019 -8.91 20.19 -32.59
C ALA A 1019 -7.60 20.04 -31.79
N ILE A 1020 -6.66 20.94 -32.04
CA ILE A 1020 -5.53 21.23 -31.16
C ILE A 1020 -6.09 21.86 -29.87
N LEU A 1021 -5.81 21.25 -28.73
CA LEU A 1021 -5.62 21.89 -27.42
C LEU A 1021 -4.78 20.97 -26.51
#